data_AF-A0A174JRX6-F1
#
_entry.id   AF-A0A174JRX6-F1
#
_cell.length_a   1.000
_cell.length_b   1.000
_cell.length_c   1.000
_cell.angle_alpha   90.00
_cell.angle_beta   90.00
_cell.angle_gamma   90.00
#
_symmetry.space_group_name_H-M   'P 1'
#
loop_
_entity.id
_entity.type
_entity.pdbx_description
1 polymer ?
#
loop_
_entity_poly.entity_id
_entity_poly.type
_entity_poly.pdbx_seq_one_letter_code
_entity_poly.pdbx_strand_id
1 'polypeptide(L)'
;MRKIKFGVVGGGGAFYFHANGIRGSEILEYTAIYDINYENAKRMAQKYKNNPMTAYEKLDDMLDSDIDAVLVMVPHVYHDNIVVQCAEKGKHVLCEKPMGTTLEGCKRMIDACEENHVLFMIAENHRFLPAHNCVHDLIEQGAIGRVTMIRAYEGVNEIPGLSQSGFWKGDPIKAGGGSLMDMAAHKFATIEYIMGSRCEEVTAVLAKQMINLPEKAEDNAAAIARYENGAIADVMVSFTQMTPPFNSLEVYGTEGTIFENHAWEKPVRVYSMTSKDERMRQKWYEPECEHAPFPKYYPISVKREDEHFARCILDHTVPEFTPYQAMHAIEAILTGYLSHIEKRPVRCEEVRKMGEEGRTHEILEKLAPSIPINKNLKEIKMADPIGYDKKKAAGVMKKYGLDLLLATSPIHVYYTTGLPVLHSAANPILASLANQYPYMGLIRKAGENTVFHWNVFKSAETMCWAADSVGIESPRDVQKALKWKLKQWGMEGKRVGVESTAPKYVMDVLNDPKLAIEVVEADQAFRDMRLVKSEKEMEYILKATEITETALRACIDACAVGVTDNELLAIGKKAMLEAGASDWDHLTMTIGDSDPEAPGTGREVQAGEIIRLDFGASYKGYVADINCHVIIGKTPEAAKAHIDALLEFQHYIEERVKPGTNMKELGEEAKAWYQNKYPNSLAFSIGHSMGMECEDVHILGTLGNIDGPFEENMVFEIEAWEEFGGALIGVEDTYVVTGDGCKKVTTIPKQIIEK
;
A
#
# COMPACT_ATOMS: atom_id res chain seq x y z
N MET A 1 -46.52 2.76 -7.26
CA MET A 1 -46.38 3.61 -6.04
C MET A 1 -45.28 4.64 -6.28
N ARG A 2 -45.29 5.78 -5.58
CA ARG A 2 -44.15 6.72 -5.58
C ARG A 2 -42.94 5.99 -4.98
N LYS A 3 -41.79 6.03 -5.64
CA LYS A 3 -40.52 5.58 -5.05
C LYS A 3 -39.83 6.74 -4.34
N ILE A 4 -39.21 6.45 -3.20
CA ILE A 4 -38.30 7.37 -2.52
C ILE A 4 -36.96 7.31 -3.24
N LYS A 5 -36.47 8.48 -3.66
CA LYS A 5 -35.20 8.64 -4.35
C LYS A 5 -34.09 8.89 -3.34
N PHE A 6 -33.13 7.98 -3.27
CA PHE A 6 -31.97 8.13 -2.40
C PHE A 6 -30.77 8.65 -3.17
N GLY A 7 -30.07 9.61 -2.57
CA GLY A 7 -28.67 9.90 -2.86
C GLY A 7 -27.75 9.03 -1.99
N VAL A 8 -26.65 8.56 -2.55
CA VAL A 8 -25.66 7.75 -1.84
C VAL A 8 -24.42 8.59 -1.57
N VAL A 9 -23.96 8.68 -0.33
CA VAL A 9 -22.70 9.34 0.05
C VAL A 9 -21.68 8.29 0.47
N GLY A 10 -20.69 8.01 -0.39
CA GLY A 10 -19.66 7.00 -0.18
C GLY A 10 -19.92 5.69 -0.91
N GLY A 11 -19.11 5.39 -1.93
CA GLY A 11 -19.17 4.16 -2.74
C GLY A 11 -18.22 3.06 -2.26
N GLY A 12 -18.13 2.86 -0.93
CA GLY A 12 -17.23 1.92 -0.28
C GLY A 12 -17.72 0.46 -0.25
N GLY A 13 -17.21 -0.33 0.69
CA GLY A 13 -17.59 -1.75 0.84
C GLY A 13 -19.07 -1.96 1.18
N ALA A 14 -19.62 -1.13 2.08
CA ALA A 14 -21.01 -1.21 2.53
C ALA A 14 -22.02 -1.04 1.37
N PHE A 15 -21.68 -0.21 0.38
CA PHE A 15 -22.50 0.01 -0.81
C PHE A 15 -22.90 -1.30 -1.49
N TYR A 16 -22.04 -2.33 -1.49
CA TYR A 16 -22.37 -3.61 -2.10
C TYR A 16 -23.52 -4.36 -1.41
N PHE A 17 -23.66 -4.23 -0.10
CA PHE A 17 -24.74 -4.89 0.64
C PHE A 17 -26.08 -4.20 0.37
N HIS A 18 -26.11 -2.87 0.50
CA HIS A 18 -27.23 -2.00 0.13
C HIS A 18 -27.66 -2.19 -1.32
N ALA A 19 -26.70 -2.12 -2.25
CA ALA A 19 -26.92 -2.31 -3.67
C ALA A 19 -27.48 -3.70 -4.06
N ASN A 20 -27.23 -4.72 -3.24
CA ASN A 20 -27.78 -6.05 -3.50
C ASN A 20 -29.13 -6.23 -2.80
N GLY A 21 -29.29 -5.70 -1.59
CA GLY A 21 -30.53 -5.79 -0.81
C GLY A 21 -31.70 -5.14 -1.51
N ILE A 22 -31.53 -3.93 -2.03
CA ILE A 22 -32.64 -3.16 -2.60
C ILE A 22 -32.98 -3.52 -4.05
N ARG A 23 -32.37 -4.56 -4.62
CA ARG A 23 -32.68 -5.02 -5.98
C ARG A 23 -34.16 -5.44 -6.07
N GLY A 24 -34.88 -4.81 -6.99
CA GLY A 24 -36.29 -5.08 -7.20
C GLY A 24 -37.21 -4.44 -6.16
N SER A 25 -36.73 -3.48 -5.35
CA SER A 25 -37.61 -2.71 -4.48
C SER A 25 -38.63 -1.89 -5.28
N GLU A 26 -39.88 -1.90 -4.84
CA GLU A 26 -41.00 -1.19 -5.47
C GLU A 26 -41.21 0.22 -4.89
N ILE A 27 -40.56 0.53 -3.77
CA ILE A 27 -40.81 1.76 -2.98
C ILE A 27 -39.57 2.64 -2.81
N LEU A 28 -38.37 2.14 -3.16
CA LEU A 28 -37.15 2.93 -3.09
C LEU A 28 -36.24 2.67 -4.30
N GLU A 29 -35.45 3.67 -4.64
CA GLU A 29 -34.40 3.56 -5.65
C GLU A 29 -33.25 4.51 -5.36
N TYR A 30 -32.05 4.13 -5.77
CA TYR A 30 -30.88 5.01 -5.72
C TYR A 30 -30.79 5.76 -7.04
N THR A 31 -30.83 7.09 -6.99
CA THR A 31 -30.83 7.95 -8.19
C THR A 31 -29.61 8.86 -8.27
N ALA A 32 -28.91 9.05 -7.16
CA ALA A 32 -27.74 9.91 -7.09
C ALA A 32 -26.62 9.26 -6.27
N ILE A 33 -25.37 9.58 -6.60
CA ILE A 33 -24.21 9.16 -5.82
C ILE A 33 -23.15 10.26 -5.80
N TYR A 34 -22.63 10.50 -4.61
CA TYR A 34 -21.46 11.32 -4.34
C TYR A 34 -20.42 10.46 -3.63
N ASP A 35 -19.16 10.65 -4.00
CA ASP A 35 -18.01 10.09 -3.31
C ASP A 35 -16.90 11.15 -3.41
N ILE A 36 -16.11 11.32 -2.35
CA ILE A 36 -14.95 12.23 -2.36
C ILE A 36 -14.01 11.91 -3.54
N ASN A 37 -14.01 10.66 -3.97
CA ASN A 37 -13.46 10.20 -5.22
C ASN A 37 -14.54 10.14 -6.31
N TYR A 38 -14.69 11.22 -7.08
CA TYR A 38 -15.72 11.33 -8.13
C TYR A 38 -15.67 10.21 -9.19
N GLU A 39 -14.49 9.64 -9.47
CA GLU A 39 -14.40 8.48 -10.37
C GLU A 39 -14.99 7.22 -9.75
N ASN A 40 -14.88 7.05 -8.42
CA ASN A 40 -15.57 5.98 -7.71
C ASN A 40 -17.09 6.17 -7.80
N ALA A 41 -17.59 7.39 -7.61
CA ALA A 41 -19.02 7.71 -7.79
C ALA A 41 -19.50 7.34 -9.20
N LYS A 42 -18.78 7.74 -10.26
CA LYS A 42 -19.10 7.35 -11.65
C LYS A 42 -19.07 5.84 -11.88
N ARG A 43 -18.06 5.16 -11.33
CA ARG A 43 -17.92 3.70 -11.43
C ARG A 43 -19.10 2.99 -10.77
N MET A 44 -19.49 3.43 -9.57
CA MET A 44 -20.62 2.85 -8.83
C MET A 44 -21.96 3.18 -9.50
N ALA A 45 -22.14 4.40 -10.00
CA ALA A 45 -23.30 4.82 -10.78
C ALA A 45 -23.57 3.90 -12.00
N GLN A 46 -22.52 3.48 -12.69
CA GLN A 46 -22.63 2.60 -13.87
C GLN A 46 -22.78 1.11 -13.54
N LYS A 47 -22.45 0.70 -12.32
CA LYS A 47 -22.49 -0.71 -11.89
C LYS A 47 -23.94 -1.22 -11.79
N TYR A 48 -24.89 -0.31 -11.60
CA TYR A 48 -26.33 -0.55 -11.60
C TYR A 48 -26.94 -0.42 -13.01
N LYS A 49 -26.66 -1.38 -13.89
CA LYS A 49 -27.09 -1.33 -15.30
C LYS A 49 -28.60 -1.13 -15.53
N ASN A 50 -29.43 -1.51 -14.57
CA ASN A 50 -30.89 -1.44 -14.70
C ASN A 50 -31.50 -0.16 -14.08
N ASN A 51 -30.73 0.63 -13.34
CA ASN A 51 -31.14 1.93 -12.78
C ASN A 51 -29.89 2.80 -12.53
N PRO A 52 -29.33 3.44 -13.55
CA PRO A 52 -28.08 4.18 -13.40
C PRO A 52 -28.29 5.42 -12.54
N MET A 53 -27.43 5.60 -11.54
CA MET A 53 -27.43 6.81 -10.71
C MET A 53 -26.75 7.96 -11.44
N THR A 54 -27.11 9.20 -11.09
CA THR A 54 -26.34 10.39 -11.46
C THR A 54 -25.17 10.54 -10.49
N ALA A 55 -23.94 10.57 -11.02
CA ALA A 55 -22.76 10.81 -10.20
C ALA A 55 -22.49 12.31 -10.07
N TYR A 56 -22.33 12.79 -8.83
CA TYR A 56 -22.04 14.18 -8.50
C TYR A 56 -20.60 14.34 -8.02
N GLU A 57 -19.94 15.42 -8.44
CA GLU A 57 -18.57 15.75 -8.03
C GLU A 57 -18.52 16.53 -6.71
N LYS A 58 -19.60 17.25 -6.38
CA LYS A 58 -19.77 17.97 -5.12
C LYS A 58 -20.98 17.42 -4.37
N LEU A 59 -20.86 17.35 -3.05
CA LEU A 59 -21.93 16.89 -2.18
C LEU A 59 -23.15 17.82 -2.27
N ASP A 60 -22.93 19.14 -2.17
CA ASP A 60 -24.02 20.13 -2.24
C ASP A 60 -24.87 20.02 -3.51
N ASP A 61 -24.23 19.81 -4.67
CA ASP A 61 -24.95 19.65 -5.94
C ASP A 61 -25.84 18.39 -5.92
N MET A 62 -25.41 17.33 -5.22
CA MET A 62 -26.22 16.13 -5.02
C MET A 62 -27.37 16.41 -4.05
N LEU A 63 -27.10 17.11 -2.94
CA LEU A 63 -28.12 17.46 -1.95
C LEU A 63 -29.16 18.43 -2.53
N ASP A 64 -28.80 19.28 -3.48
CA ASP A 64 -29.74 20.18 -4.18
C ASP A 64 -30.52 19.47 -5.31
N SER A 65 -30.25 18.20 -5.58
CA SER A 65 -30.97 17.40 -6.58
C SER A 65 -32.35 16.92 -6.10
N ASP A 66 -33.06 16.20 -6.97
CA ASP A 66 -34.42 15.72 -6.77
C ASP A 66 -34.53 14.49 -5.84
N ILE A 67 -33.50 14.20 -5.05
CA ILE A 67 -33.51 13.15 -4.02
C ILE A 67 -34.39 13.53 -2.83
N ASP A 68 -35.03 12.51 -2.23
CA ASP A 68 -35.85 12.62 -1.02
C ASP A 68 -35.04 12.29 0.25
N ALA A 69 -34.06 11.38 0.13
CA ALA A 69 -33.28 10.86 1.25
C ALA A 69 -31.81 10.65 0.87
N VAL A 70 -30.94 10.47 1.86
CA VAL A 70 -29.51 10.19 1.70
C VAL A 70 -29.14 8.94 2.49
N LEU A 71 -28.43 8.01 1.84
CA LEU A 71 -27.72 6.89 2.48
C LEU A 71 -26.25 7.26 2.67
N VAL A 72 -25.81 7.42 3.92
CA VAL A 72 -24.44 7.82 4.29
C VAL A 72 -23.60 6.59 4.63
N MET A 73 -22.49 6.39 3.91
CA MET A 73 -21.59 5.22 4.00
C MET A 73 -20.11 5.62 3.89
N VAL A 74 -19.70 6.59 4.70
CA VAL A 74 -18.33 7.12 4.75
C VAL A 74 -17.59 6.57 5.99
N PRO A 75 -16.28 6.79 6.16
CA PRO A 75 -15.63 6.47 7.44
C PRO A 75 -16.35 7.13 8.63
N HIS A 76 -16.42 6.42 9.77
CA HIS A 76 -17.33 6.75 10.87
C HIS A 76 -17.16 8.18 11.42
N VAL A 77 -15.92 8.69 11.45
CA VAL A 77 -15.60 10.06 11.89
C VAL A 77 -16.23 11.16 11.05
N TYR A 78 -16.73 10.85 9.85
CA TYR A 78 -17.39 11.81 8.97
C TYR A 78 -18.91 11.72 8.98
N HIS A 79 -19.50 10.73 9.68
CA HIS A 79 -20.95 10.55 9.71
C HIS A 79 -21.66 11.82 10.20
N ASP A 80 -21.21 12.38 11.31
CA ASP A 80 -21.88 13.52 11.94
C ASP A 80 -21.95 14.75 11.03
N ASN A 81 -20.81 15.14 10.44
CA ASN A 81 -20.74 16.28 9.54
C ASN A 81 -21.61 16.09 8.29
N ILE A 82 -21.60 14.90 7.70
CA ILE A 82 -22.39 14.61 6.50
C ILE A 82 -23.89 14.57 6.84
N VAL A 83 -24.28 13.96 7.95
CA VAL A 83 -25.69 13.91 8.38
C VAL A 83 -26.23 15.31 8.67
N VAL A 84 -25.45 16.17 9.34
CA VAL A 84 -25.83 17.58 9.59
C VAL A 84 -26.07 18.31 8.27
N GLN A 85 -25.13 18.22 7.30
CA GLN A 85 -25.30 18.84 5.98
C GLN A 85 -26.55 18.33 5.24
N CYS A 86 -26.85 17.03 5.34
CA CYS A 86 -28.06 16.46 4.73
C CYS A 86 -29.33 17.01 5.39
N ALA A 87 -29.34 17.12 6.72
CA ALA A 87 -30.46 17.64 7.48
C ALA A 87 -30.74 19.12 7.17
N GLU A 88 -29.70 19.96 7.13
CA GLU A 88 -29.79 21.38 6.75
C GLU A 88 -30.36 21.60 5.34
N LYS A 89 -30.19 20.62 4.45
CA LYS A 89 -30.75 20.58 3.10
C LYS A 89 -32.16 19.95 3.05
N GLY A 90 -32.74 19.63 4.19
CA GLY A 90 -34.08 19.04 4.32
C GLY A 90 -34.19 17.62 3.77
N LYS A 91 -33.09 16.85 3.74
CA LYS A 91 -33.08 15.47 3.25
C LYS A 91 -33.21 14.49 4.42
N HIS A 92 -34.05 13.47 4.25
CA HIS A 92 -34.10 12.35 5.20
C HIS A 92 -32.79 11.57 5.19
N VAL A 93 -32.36 11.04 6.33
CA VAL A 93 -31.02 10.43 6.44
C VAL A 93 -31.10 9.00 6.96
N LEU A 94 -30.56 8.08 6.17
CA LEU A 94 -30.19 6.73 6.59
C LEU A 94 -28.66 6.68 6.68
N CYS A 95 -28.09 6.41 7.85
CA CYS A 95 -26.63 6.44 8.03
C CYS A 95 -26.11 5.07 8.46
N GLU A 96 -25.12 4.52 7.77
CA GLU A 96 -24.49 3.24 8.15
C GLU A 96 -24.01 3.24 9.61
N LYS A 97 -24.13 2.08 10.25
CA LYS A 97 -23.55 1.82 11.56
C LYS A 97 -22.01 1.80 11.51
N PRO A 98 -21.32 2.06 12.64
CA PRO A 98 -21.84 2.63 13.88
C PRO A 98 -22.26 4.09 13.68
N MET A 99 -23.22 4.56 14.49
CA MET A 99 -23.79 5.91 14.38
C MET A 99 -22.72 7.01 14.29
N GLY A 100 -21.71 6.95 15.15
CA GLY A 100 -20.57 7.86 15.17
C GLY A 100 -19.49 7.36 16.12
N THR A 101 -18.39 8.09 16.20
CA THR A 101 -17.25 7.73 17.06
C THR A 101 -17.36 8.29 18.48
N THR A 102 -18.16 9.34 18.69
CA THR A 102 -18.33 10.04 19.97
C THR A 102 -19.81 10.28 20.28
N LEU A 103 -20.16 10.42 21.57
CA LEU A 103 -21.53 10.72 21.97
C LEU A 103 -21.95 12.13 21.56
N GLU A 104 -21.07 13.11 21.69
CA GLU A 104 -21.35 14.47 21.23
C GLU A 104 -21.58 14.54 19.72
N GLY A 105 -20.88 13.72 18.92
CA GLY A 105 -21.14 13.60 17.48
C GLY A 105 -22.50 12.98 17.18
N CYS A 106 -22.85 11.89 17.88
CA CYS A 106 -24.17 11.25 17.77
C CYS A 106 -25.31 12.22 18.12
N LYS A 107 -25.16 13.00 19.20
CA LYS A 107 -26.15 13.99 19.62
C LYS A 107 -26.32 15.11 18.60
N ARG A 108 -25.22 15.62 18.01
CA ARG A 108 -25.28 16.61 16.92
C ARG A 108 -26.10 16.13 15.73
N MET A 109 -25.96 14.85 15.35
CA MET A 109 -26.74 14.26 14.26
C MET A 109 -28.24 14.26 14.55
N ILE A 110 -28.60 13.82 15.76
CA ILE A 110 -30.00 13.79 16.21
C ILE A 110 -30.59 15.21 16.19
N ASP A 111 -29.88 16.15 16.81
CA ASP A 111 -30.35 17.54 16.96
C ASP A 111 -30.57 18.20 15.60
N ALA A 112 -29.61 18.09 14.68
CA ALA A 112 -29.74 18.65 13.35
C ALA A 112 -30.94 18.07 12.59
N CYS A 113 -31.19 16.76 12.71
CA CYS A 113 -32.33 16.13 12.06
C CYS A 113 -33.68 16.53 12.68
N GLU A 114 -33.75 16.65 14.02
CA GLU A 114 -34.95 17.10 14.73
C GLU A 114 -35.28 18.57 14.41
N GLU A 115 -34.27 19.45 14.44
CA GLU A 115 -34.38 20.88 14.14
C GLU A 115 -34.85 21.15 12.69
N ASN A 116 -34.40 20.33 11.73
CA ASN A 116 -34.79 20.43 10.33
C ASN A 116 -36.02 19.57 9.97
N HIS A 117 -36.63 18.90 10.95
CA HIS A 117 -37.82 18.07 10.79
C HIS A 117 -37.67 16.95 9.74
N VAL A 118 -36.49 16.34 9.67
CA VAL A 118 -36.21 15.21 8.77
C VAL A 118 -36.13 13.91 9.57
N LEU A 119 -36.68 12.83 9.00
CA LEU A 119 -36.47 11.48 9.53
C LEU A 119 -34.98 11.09 9.47
N PHE A 120 -34.52 10.45 10.54
CA PHE A 120 -33.16 9.97 10.70
C PHE A 120 -33.16 8.57 11.31
N MET A 121 -32.43 7.66 10.69
CA MET A 121 -32.26 6.28 11.15
C MET A 121 -30.82 5.83 10.92
N ILE A 122 -30.31 4.99 11.82
CA ILE A 122 -29.05 4.29 11.59
C ILE A 122 -29.34 2.97 10.88
N ALA A 123 -28.61 2.72 9.80
CA ALA A 123 -28.61 1.44 9.10
C ALA A 123 -27.83 0.42 9.95
N GLU A 124 -28.58 -0.21 10.86
CA GLU A 124 -28.20 -1.28 11.74
C GLU A 124 -28.97 -2.54 11.32
N ASN A 125 -28.48 -3.22 10.29
CA ASN A 125 -29.21 -4.31 9.65
C ASN A 125 -29.56 -5.45 10.61
N HIS A 126 -28.85 -5.63 11.72
CA HIS A 126 -29.21 -6.66 12.70
C HIS A 126 -30.50 -6.35 13.43
N ARG A 127 -30.96 -5.10 13.45
CA ARG A 127 -32.30 -4.75 13.94
C ARG A 127 -33.42 -5.21 13.01
N PHE A 128 -33.12 -5.40 11.73
CA PHE A 128 -34.11 -5.81 10.72
C PHE A 128 -33.97 -7.28 10.29
N LEU A 129 -33.11 -8.04 10.97
CA LEU A 129 -32.94 -9.46 10.73
C LEU A 129 -34.19 -10.26 11.16
N PRO A 130 -34.81 -11.05 10.27
CA PRO A 130 -36.02 -11.80 10.62
C PRO A 130 -35.78 -12.81 11.75
N ALA A 131 -34.56 -13.36 11.85
CA ALA A 131 -34.15 -14.23 12.94
C ALA A 131 -34.20 -13.50 14.30
N HIS A 132 -33.67 -12.27 14.39
CA HIS A 132 -33.71 -11.49 15.63
C HIS A 132 -35.14 -11.06 15.99
N ASN A 133 -35.97 -10.71 15.00
CA ASN A 133 -37.39 -10.44 15.23
C ASN A 133 -38.12 -11.68 15.76
N CYS A 134 -37.80 -12.88 15.23
CA CYS A 134 -38.34 -14.13 15.76
C CYS A 134 -37.93 -14.37 17.22
N VAL A 135 -36.67 -14.09 17.59
CA VAL A 135 -36.22 -14.18 18.99
C VAL A 135 -36.98 -13.20 19.88
N HIS A 136 -37.09 -11.94 19.45
CA HIS A 136 -37.85 -10.90 20.17
C HIS A 136 -39.31 -11.32 20.38
N ASP A 137 -40.00 -11.77 19.33
CA ASP A 137 -41.41 -12.18 19.39
C ASP A 137 -41.62 -13.36 20.34
N LEU A 138 -40.70 -14.32 20.36
CA LEU A 138 -40.75 -15.45 21.31
C LEU A 138 -40.62 -14.98 22.77
N ILE A 139 -39.78 -13.97 23.03
CA ILE A 139 -39.61 -13.41 24.37
C ILE A 139 -40.83 -12.60 24.79
N GLU A 140 -41.36 -11.76 23.90
CA GLU A 140 -42.60 -10.99 24.13
C GLU A 140 -43.81 -11.91 24.39
N GLN A 141 -43.87 -13.06 23.72
CA GLN A 141 -44.89 -14.08 23.97
C GLN A 141 -44.70 -14.86 25.29
N GLY A 142 -43.61 -14.59 26.03
CA GLY A 142 -43.28 -15.23 27.29
C GLY A 142 -42.73 -16.65 27.13
N ALA A 143 -42.25 -17.05 25.94
CA ALA A 143 -41.81 -18.42 25.67
C ALA A 143 -40.70 -18.90 26.62
N ILE A 144 -39.85 -17.98 27.10
CA ILE A 144 -38.76 -18.30 28.04
C ILE A 144 -38.87 -17.59 29.38
N GLY A 145 -40.02 -16.98 29.70
CA GLY A 145 -40.19 -16.14 30.88
C GLY A 145 -39.32 -14.89 30.84
N ARG A 146 -38.78 -14.45 31.99
CA ARG A 146 -37.92 -13.25 32.04
C ARG A 146 -36.50 -13.60 31.59
N VAL A 147 -35.92 -12.80 30.71
CA VAL A 147 -34.51 -12.92 30.31
C VAL A 147 -33.60 -12.67 31.52
N THR A 148 -32.60 -13.53 31.70
CA THR A 148 -31.64 -13.49 32.82
C THR A 148 -30.20 -13.30 32.34
N MET A 149 -29.86 -13.87 31.19
CA MET A 149 -28.51 -13.83 30.63
C MET A 149 -28.55 -13.91 29.12
N ILE A 150 -27.66 -13.18 28.45
CA ILE A 150 -27.43 -13.28 27.01
C ILE A 150 -25.94 -13.49 26.72
N ARG A 151 -25.63 -14.34 25.74
CA ARG A 151 -24.27 -14.49 25.21
C ARG A 151 -24.28 -14.16 23.74
N ALA A 152 -23.44 -13.24 23.32
CA ALA A 152 -23.41 -12.74 21.96
C ALA A 152 -22.00 -12.80 21.39
N TYR A 153 -21.88 -13.35 20.19
CA TYR A 153 -20.60 -13.43 19.49
C TYR A 153 -20.70 -12.91 18.05
N GLU A 154 -19.68 -12.18 17.60
CA GLU A 154 -19.46 -11.86 16.18
C GLU A 154 -17.99 -11.94 15.80
N GLY A 155 -17.67 -12.64 14.71
CA GLY A 155 -16.31 -12.83 14.24
C GLY A 155 -16.19 -12.72 12.73
N VAL A 156 -15.13 -12.10 12.23
CA VAL A 156 -14.76 -12.02 10.81
C VAL A 156 -13.27 -12.39 10.61
N ASN A 157 -12.92 -12.94 9.44
CA ASN A 157 -11.58 -13.48 9.16
C ASN A 157 -10.61 -12.51 8.48
N GLU A 158 -11.12 -11.47 7.83
CA GLU A 158 -10.31 -10.46 7.19
C GLU A 158 -11.14 -9.20 6.98
N ILE A 159 -10.65 -8.08 7.52
CA ILE A 159 -11.09 -6.77 7.09
C ILE A 159 -10.03 -6.26 6.10
N PRO A 160 -10.37 -6.11 4.81
CA PRO A 160 -9.42 -5.61 3.81
C PRO A 160 -8.77 -4.29 4.24
N GLY A 161 -7.44 -4.21 4.15
CA GLY A 161 -6.67 -3.03 4.53
C GLY A 161 -6.42 -2.86 6.04
N LEU A 162 -6.92 -3.74 6.91
CA LEU A 162 -6.75 -3.59 8.36
C LEU A 162 -5.27 -3.68 8.80
N SER A 163 -4.47 -4.50 8.11
CA SER A 163 -3.01 -4.59 8.29
C SER A 163 -2.21 -3.51 7.55
N GLN A 164 -2.89 -2.58 6.86
CA GLN A 164 -2.25 -1.47 6.16
C GLN A 164 -2.12 -0.27 7.11
N SER A 165 -0.90 0.26 7.21
CA SER A 165 -0.65 1.50 7.93
C SER A 165 -1.43 2.67 7.29
N GLY A 166 -1.93 3.58 8.12
CA GLY A 166 -2.69 4.75 7.66
C GLY A 166 -4.13 4.49 7.22
N PHE A 167 -4.55 3.23 7.01
CA PHE A 167 -5.93 2.90 6.69
C PHE A 167 -6.88 3.27 7.84
N TRP A 168 -8.08 3.77 7.54
CA TRP A 168 -8.99 4.32 8.57
C TRP A 168 -9.62 3.26 9.46
N LYS A 169 -9.88 2.05 8.95
CA LYS A 169 -10.54 1.00 9.73
C LYS A 169 -9.57 0.47 10.79
N GLY A 170 -10.08 0.34 12.01
CA GLY A 170 -9.27 0.00 13.20
C GLY A 170 -8.42 1.14 13.73
N ASP A 171 -8.47 2.34 13.16
CA ASP A 171 -7.86 3.54 13.75
C ASP A 171 -8.71 3.99 14.97
N PRO A 172 -8.09 4.25 16.13
CA PRO A 172 -8.83 4.58 17.35
C PRO A 172 -9.70 5.83 17.20
N ILE A 173 -9.30 6.80 16.36
CA ILE A 173 -10.01 8.06 16.16
C ILE A 173 -10.93 7.96 14.93
N LYS A 174 -10.40 7.60 13.76
CA LYS A 174 -11.16 7.64 12.50
C LYS A 174 -12.27 6.58 12.42
N ALA A 175 -12.03 5.40 12.99
CA ALA A 175 -13.05 4.36 13.12
C ALA A 175 -13.76 4.37 14.48
N GLY A 176 -13.24 5.11 15.47
CA GLY A 176 -13.73 5.10 16.85
C GLY A 176 -13.28 3.87 17.64
N GLY A 177 -12.24 3.16 17.18
CA GLY A 177 -11.71 1.96 17.82
C GLY A 177 -11.63 0.76 16.88
N GLY A 178 -11.54 -0.43 17.46
CA GLY A 178 -11.31 -1.67 16.76
C GLY A 178 -12.56 -2.55 16.65
N SER A 179 -12.39 -3.84 16.92
CA SER A 179 -13.47 -4.83 16.86
C SER A 179 -14.67 -4.50 17.74
N LEU A 180 -14.49 -3.85 18.89
CA LEU A 180 -15.59 -3.48 19.77
C LEU A 180 -16.48 -2.42 19.12
N MET A 181 -15.90 -1.35 18.56
CA MET A 181 -16.67 -0.29 17.90
C MET A 181 -17.41 -0.80 16.67
N ASP A 182 -16.75 -1.63 15.86
CA ASP A 182 -17.32 -2.08 14.60
C ASP A 182 -18.45 -3.11 14.79
N MET A 183 -18.21 -4.13 15.62
CA MET A 183 -19.05 -5.31 15.70
C MET A 183 -19.97 -5.28 16.92
N ALA A 184 -19.54 -4.71 18.05
CA ALA A 184 -20.41 -4.66 19.22
C ALA A 184 -21.54 -3.63 19.08
N ALA A 185 -21.47 -2.70 18.10
CA ALA A 185 -22.59 -1.84 17.72
C ALA A 185 -23.84 -2.68 17.38
N HIS A 186 -23.66 -3.70 16.53
CA HIS A 186 -24.70 -4.67 16.22
C HIS A 186 -25.23 -5.37 17.47
N LYS A 187 -24.32 -5.77 18.38
CA LYS A 187 -24.66 -6.58 19.55
C LYS A 187 -25.38 -5.79 20.63
N PHE A 188 -24.89 -4.63 21.03
CA PHE A 188 -25.56 -3.80 22.02
C PHE A 188 -26.95 -3.37 21.53
N ALA A 189 -27.08 -2.97 20.25
CA ALA A 189 -28.37 -2.63 19.67
C ALA A 189 -29.35 -3.82 19.66
N THR A 190 -28.88 -5.01 19.27
CA THR A 190 -29.71 -6.23 19.23
C THR A 190 -30.10 -6.70 20.62
N ILE A 191 -29.18 -6.64 21.60
CA ILE A 191 -29.44 -7.07 22.96
C ILE A 191 -30.46 -6.15 23.63
N GLU A 192 -30.30 -4.82 23.53
CA GLU A 192 -31.29 -3.89 24.12
C GLU A 192 -32.68 -4.09 23.50
N TYR A 193 -32.76 -4.36 22.20
CA TYR A 193 -34.02 -4.67 21.53
C TYR A 193 -34.67 -5.96 22.07
N ILE A 194 -33.94 -7.06 22.05
CA ILE A 194 -34.47 -8.39 22.42
C ILE A 194 -34.78 -8.46 23.93
N MET A 195 -33.97 -7.78 24.75
CA MET A 195 -34.13 -7.78 26.21
C MET A 195 -35.15 -6.75 26.70
N GLY A 196 -35.40 -5.68 25.93
CA GLY A 196 -36.26 -4.57 26.36
C GLY A 196 -35.70 -3.80 27.56
N SER A 197 -34.38 -3.76 27.74
CA SER A 197 -33.71 -3.09 28.87
C SER A 197 -32.41 -2.43 28.42
N ARG A 198 -32.05 -1.32 29.08
CA ARG A 198 -30.85 -0.55 28.77
C ARG A 198 -29.60 -1.07 29.47
N CYS A 199 -28.46 -0.93 28.82
CA CYS A 199 -27.15 -1.18 29.43
C CYS A 199 -26.85 -0.15 30.53
N GLU A 200 -26.54 -0.62 31.74
CA GLU A 200 -26.22 0.21 32.91
C GLU A 200 -24.71 0.32 33.15
N GLU A 201 -23.98 -0.78 32.99
CA GLU A 201 -22.57 -0.91 33.38
C GLU A 201 -21.85 -1.90 32.48
N VAL A 202 -20.59 -1.61 32.11
CA VAL A 202 -19.75 -2.49 31.27
C VAL A 202 -18.39 -2.71 31.92
N THR A 203 -17.88 -3.94 31.82
CA THR A 203 -16.47 -4.27 32.03
C THR A 203 -15.91 -4.91 30.76
N ALA A 204 -14.81 -4.38 30.20
CA ALA A 204 -14.23 -4.92 28.96
C ALA A 204 -12.73 -5.22 29.04
N VAL A 205 -12.32 -6.19 28.23
CA VAL A 205 -10.92 -6.55 27.98
C VAL A 205 -10.69 -6.54 26.48
N LEU A 206 -9.66 -5.80 26.06
CA LEU A 206 -9.27 -5.64 24.68
C LEU A 206 -7.90 -6.29 24.42
N ALA A 207 -7.72 -6.85 23.24
CA ALA A 207 -6.47 -7.49 22.85
C ALA A 207 -6.11 -7.17 21.39
N LYS A 208 -4.80 -7.08 21.13
CA LYS A 208 -4.22 -7.00 19.79
C LYS A 208 -3.30 -8.20 19.57
N GLN A 209 -3.78 -9.19 18.83
CA GLN A 209 -3.18 -10.52 18.70
C GLN A 209 -2.72 -10.89 17.27
N MET A 210 -3.15 -10.17 16.23
CA MET A 210 -2.79 -10.47 14.85
C MET A 210 -2.14 -9.29 14.12
N ILE A 211 -2.43 -8.06 14.54
CA ILE A 211 -1.91 -6.84 13.89
C ILE A 211 -0.84 -6.21 14.78
N ASN A 212 0.37 -6.03 14.27
CA ASN A 212 1.44 -5.33 14.98
C ASN A 212 1.64 -3.92 14.40
N LEU A 213 0.59 -3.10 14.47
CA LEU A 213 0.59 -1.69 14.11
C LEU A 213 0.21 -0.84 15.34
N PRO A 214 1.09 0.03 15.84
CA PRO A 214 0.82 0.88 17.00
C PRO A 214 -0.36 1.84 16.83
N GLU A 215 -0.60 2.32 15.61
CA GLU A 215 -1.67 3.26 15.26
C GLU A 215 -3.06 2.61 15.15
N LYS A 216 -3.16 1.28 15.29
CA LYS A 216 -4.43 0.55 15.30
C LYS A 216 -4.92 0.28 16.73
N ALA A 217 -6.23 0.16 16.89
CA ALA A 217 -6.89 -0.27 18.12
C ALA A 217 -6.93 -1.82 18.22
N GLU A 218 -7.92 -2.40 18.90
CA GLU A 218 -7.98 -3.83 19.19
C GLU A 218 -8.51 -4.68 18.03
N ASP A 219 -7.99 -5.90 17.87
CA ASP A 219 -8.52 -6.89 16.92
C ASP A 219 -9.46 -7.92 17.59
N ASN A 220 -9.47 -7.94 18.92
CA ASN A 220 -10.36 -8.77 19.73
C ASN A 220 -10.85 -7.98 20.95
N ALA A 221 -12.12 -8.14 21.27
CA ALA A 221 -12.71 -7.58 22.49
C ALA A 221 -13.70 -8.55 23.14
N ALA A 222 -13.73 -8.53 24.47
CA ALA A 222 -14.75 -9.18 25.28
C ALA A 222 -15.29 -8.18 26.30
N ALA A 223 -16.61 -8.06 26.40
CA ALA A 223 -17.30 -7.17 27.31
C ALA A 223 -18.36 -7.96 28.10
N ILE A 224 -18.46 -7.67 29.40
CA ILE A 224 -19.55 -8.13 30.27
C ILE A 224 -20.37 -6.89 30.63
N ALA A 225 -21.65 -6.91 30.31
CA ALA A 225 -22.58 -5.82 30.55
C ALA A 225 -23.66 -6.21 31.56
N ARG A 226 -24.08 -5.25 32.39
CA ARG A 226 -25.24 -5.33 33.27
C ARG A 226 -26.33 -4.41 32.74
N TYR A 227 -27.57 -4.87 32.77
CA TYR A 227 -28.74 -4.13 32.31
C TYR A 227 -29.61 -3.67 33.49
N GLU A 228 -30.40 -2.62 33.28
CA GLU A 228 -31.26 -2.01 34.31
C GLU A 228 -32.25 -3.01 34.95
N ASN A 229 -32.69 -4.03 34.21
CA ASN A 229 -33.57 -5.09 34.71
C ASN A 229 -32.83 -6.17 35.54
N GLY A 230 -31.52 -6.03 35.73
CA GLY A 230 -30.65 -6.94 36.46
C GLY A 230 -30.08 -8.10 35.65
N ALA A 231 -30.44 -8.25 34.38
CA ALA A 231 -29.84 -9.25 33.50
C ALA A 231 -28.38 -8.89 33.16
N ILE A 232 -27.62 -9.90 32.73
CA ILE A 232 -26.23 -9.74 32.30
C ILE A 232 -26.07 -10.19 30.85
N ALA A 233 -25.12 -9.61 30.12
CA ALA A 233 -24.72 -10.12 28.82
C ALA A 233 -23.20 -10.25 28.70
N ASP A 234 -22.73 -11.32 28.06
CA ASP A 234 -21.37 -11.35 27.49
C ASP A 234 -21.42 -11.05 26.00
N VAL A 235 -20.55 -10.14 25.57
CA VAL A 235 -20.40 -9.72 24.18
C VAL A 235 -18.94 -9.95 23.80
N MET A 236 -18.71 -10.85 22.85
CA MET A 236 -17.36 -11.13 22.34
C MET A 236 -17.30 -10.88 20.84
N VAL A 237 -16.31 -10.10 20.42
CA VAL A 237 -16.14 -9.71 19.03
C VAL A 237 -14.69 -9.86 18.56
N SER A 238 -14.51 -10.25 17.30
CA SER A 238 -13.19 -10.61 16.77
C SER A 238 -13.01 -10.28 15.28
N PHE A 239 -11.87 -9.69 14.94
CA PHE A 239 -11.34 -9.58 13.58
C PHE A 239 -10.39 -10.73 13.21
N THR A 240 -10.28 -11.74 14.08
CA THR A 240 -9.27 -12.81 13.97
C THR A 240 -9.88 -14.19 13.81
N GLN A 241 -11.18 -14.26 13.53
CA GLN A 241 -11.86 -15.54 13.37
C GLN A 241 -11.50 -16.16 12.03
N MET A 242 -10.83 -17.32 11.97
CA MET A 242 -10.40 -17.89 10.67
C MET A 242 -11.50 -18.56 9.83
N THR A 243 -12.66 -18.88 10.43
CA THR A 243 -13.82 -19.40 9.69
C THR A 243 -14.52 -18.29 8.92
N PRO A 244 -15.38 -18.61 7.92
CA PRO A 244 -16.32 -17.63 7.37
C PRO A 244 -17.01 -16.86 8.52
N PRO A 245 -17.32 -15.57 8.33
CA PRO A 245 -17.90 -14.76 9.38
C PRO A 245 -19.06 -15.45 10.10
N PHE A 246 -19.07 -15.30 11.41
CA PHE A 246 -19.91 -16.07 12.31
C PHE A 246 -20.59 -15.12 13.29
N ASN A 247 -21.87 -15.34 13.50
CA ASN A 247 -22.73 -14.49 14.28
C ASN A 247 -23.72 -15.40 15.02
N SER A 248 -23.74 -15.29 16.35
CA SER A 248 -24.61 -16.10 17.19
C SER A 248 -25.07 -15.36 18.44
N LEU A 249 -26.19 -15.83 18.99
CA LEU A 249 -26.80 -15.36 20.21
C LEU A 249 -27.34 -16.55 21.03
N GLU A 250 -27.11 -16.52 22.33
CA GLU A 250 -27.74 -17.44 23.30
C GLU A 250 -28.54 -16.61 24.30
N VAL A 251 -29.82 -16.88 24.46
CA VAL A 251 -30.72 -16.16 25.37
C VAL A 251 -31.28 -17.13 26.40
N TYR A 252 -31.02 -16.85 27.67
CA TYR A 252 -31.43 -17.67 28.80
C TYR A 252 -32.49 -16.94 29.62
N GLY A 253 -33.65 -17.55 29.77
CA GLY A 253 -34.75 -17.04 30.56
C GLY A 253 -35.12 -17.95 31.73
N THR A 254 -35.99 -17.47 32.62
CA THR A 254 -36.45 -18.21 33.80
C THR A 254 -37.21 -19.49 33.47
N GLU A 255 -37.76 -19.60 32.26
CA GLU A 255 -38.63 -20.70 31.85
C GLU A 255 -38.16 -21.36 30.54
N GLY A 256 -37.05 -20.95 29.95
CA GLY A 256 -36.58 -21.53 28.69
C GLY A 256 -35.28 -20.95 28.16
N THR A 257 -34.92 -21.35 26.94
CA THR A 257 -33.68 -20.95 26.28
C THR A 257 -33.91 -20.80 24.78
N ILE A 258 -33.29 -19.79 24.18
CA ILE A 258 -33.24 -19.58 22.74
C ILE A 258 -31.79 -19.60 22.30
N PHE A 259 -31.50 -20.35 21.23
CA PHE A 259 -30.24 -20.27 20.51
C PHE A 259 -30.49 -19.72 19.12
N GLU A 260 -29.66 -18.78 18.71
CA GLU A 260 -29.61 -18.22 17.38
C GLU A 260 -28.19 -18.38 16.80
N ASN A 261 -28.11 -18.85 15.58
CA ASN A 261 -26.86 -18.98 14.85
C ASN A 261 -27.07 -18.82 13.34
N HIS A 262 -26.49 -17.76 12.77
CA HIS A 262 -26.63 -17.42 11.36
C HIS A 262 -25.89 -18.36 10.39
N ALA A 263 -25.13 -19.35 10.89
CA ALA A 263 -24.58 -20.44 10.08
C ALA A 263 -25.59 -21.57 9.82
N TRP A 264 -26.70 -21.63 10.56
CA TRP A 264 -27.74 -22.67 10.38
C TRP A 264 -28.75 -22.27 9.30
N GLU A 265 -29.38 -23.28 8.67
CA GLU A 265 -30.49 -23.05 7.74
C GLU A 265 -31.72 -22.48 8.46
N LYS A 266 -32.06 -23.07 9.61
CA LYS A 266 -33.02 -22.52 10.56
C LYS A 266 -32.24 -21.85 11.69
N PRO A 267 -32.14 -20.52 11.71
CA PRO A 267 -31.20 -19.83 12.57
C PRO A 267 -31.63 -19.89 14.04
N VAL A 268 -32.91 -20.10 14.35
CA VAL A 268 -33.45 -20.03 15.70
C VAL A 268 -33.87 -21.42 16.21
N ARG A 269 -33.54 -21.70 17.48
CA ARG A 269 -34.00 -22.84 18.27
C ARG A 269 -34.53 -22.34 19.60
N VAL A 270 -35.71 -22.81 20.01
CA VAL A 270 -36.31 -22.49 21.29
C VAL A 270 -36.67 -23.74 22.08
N TYR A 271 -36.42 -23.71 23.37
CA TYR A 271 -36.88 -24.68 24.34
C TYR A 271 -37.60 -23.95 25.48
N SER A 272 -38.79 -24.40 25.84
CA SER A 272 -39.58 -23.81 26.92
C SER A 272 -40.06 -24.88 27.91
N MET A 273 -40.05 -24.59 29.20
CA MET A 273 -40.59 -25.46 30.24
C MET A 273 -42.11 -25.33 30.38
N THR A 274 -42.66 -24.15 30.08
CA THR A 274 -44.00 -23.70 30.50
C THR A 274 -44.86 -23.20 29.33
N SER A 275 -44.30 -23.05 28.12
CA SER A 275 -45.02 -22.48 26.98
C SER A 275 -46.34 -23.20 26.70
N LYS A 276 -47.37 -22.41 26.37
CA LYS A 276 -48.67 -22.94 25.92
C LYS A 276 -48.57 -23.62 24.55
N ASP A 277 -47.55 -23.28 23.77
CA ASP A 277 -47.29 -23.91 22.48
C ASP A 277 -46.61 -25.27 22.68
N GLU A 278 -47.36 -26.33 22.40
CA GLU A 278 -46.89 -27.71 22.55
C GLU A 278 -45.73 -28.07 21.62
N ARG A 279 -45.42 -27.25 20.60
CA ARG A 279 -44.27 -27.44 19.72
C ARG A 279 -42.95 -27.22 20.46
N MET A 280 -42.92 -26.31 21.44
CA MET A 280 -41.70 -25.92 22.16
C MET A 280 -41.71 -26.29 23.66
N ARG A 281 -42.85 -26.76 24.20
CA ARG A 281 -42.94 -27.20 25.60
C ARG A 281 -42.16 -28.51 25.82
N GLN A 282 -41.14 -28.44 26.66
CA GLN A 282 -40.25 -29.51 27.09
C GLN A 282 -39.52 -30.23 25.94
N LYS A 283 -39.30 -29.53 24.82
CA LYS A 283 -38.54 -30.02 23.67
C LYS A 283 -38.04 -28.85 22.81
N TRP A 284 -36.99 -29.09 22.03
CA TRP A 284 -36.47 -28.10 21.09
C TRP A 284 -37.40 -27.94 19.89
N TYR A 285 -37.63 -26.69 19.49
CA TYR A 285 -38.38 -26.29 18.32
C TYR A 285 -37.60 -25.30 17.47
N GLU A 286 -37.63 -25.47 16.16
CA GLU A 286 -36.99 -24.59 15.18
C GLU A 286 -38.09 -23.85 14.40
N PRO A 287 -38.46 -22.62 14.81
CA PRO A 287 -39.45 -21.84 14.08
C PRO A 287 -38.98 -21.52 12.66
N GLU A 288 -39.94 -21.43 11.74
CA GLU A 288 -39.70 -20.90 10.41
C GLU A 288 -39.56 -19.38 10.49
N CYS A 289 -38.43 -18.86 10.05
CA CYS A 289 -38.20 -17.44 9.83
C CYS A 289 -37.41 -17.26 8.53
N GLU A 290 -37.64 -16.16 7.82
CA GLU A 290 -36.91 -15.87 6.59
C GLU A 290 -35.42 -15.72 6.89
N HIS A 291 -34.59 -16.61 6.34
CA HIS A 291 -33.17 -16.61 6.60
C HIS A 291 -32.39 -17.23 5.44
N ALA A 292 -31.12 -16.88 5.34
CA ALA A 292 -30.16 -17.61 4.52
C ALA A 292 -28.80 -17.60 5.21
N PRO A 293 -28.08 -18.74 5.28
CA PRO A 293 -26.79 -18.78 5.93
C PRO A 293 -25.81 -17.74 5.39
N PHE A 294 -24.90 -17.27 6.25
CA PHE A 294 -23.91 -16.26 5.90
C PHE A 294 -23.22 -16.56 4.54
N PRO A 295 -22.99 -15.54 3.68
CA PRO A 295 -23.32 -14.12 3.83
C PRO A 295 -24.72 -13.74 3.33
N LYS A 296 -25.59 -14.71 3.03
CA LYS A 296 -26.81 -14.47 2.24
C LYS A 296 -27.95 -13.79 3.02
N TYR A 297 -27.87 -13.71 4.35
CA TYR A 297 -28.85 -12.95 5.13
C TYR A 297 -28.70 -11.43 4.97
N TYR A 298 -27.51 -10.90 4.61
CA TYR A 298 -27.28 -9.46 4.52
C TYR A 298 -28.24 -8.78 3.53
N PRO A 299 -28.41 -9.28 2.28
CA PRO A 299 -29.42 -8.74 1.38
C PRO A 299 -30.85 -8.77 1.94
N ILE A 300 -31.20 -9.75 2.78
CA ILE A 300 -32.53 -9.86 3.39
C ILE A 300 -32.73 -8.74 4.42
N SER A 301 -31.79 -8.60 5.36
CA SER A 301 -31.87 -7.59 6.42
C SER A 301 -31.77 -6.17 5.86
N VAL A 302 -30.82 -5.92 4.96
CA VAL A 302 -30.58 -4.58 4.39
C VAL A 302 -31.77 -4.16 3.52
N LYS A 303 -32.39 -5.10 2.80
CA LYS A 303 -33.64 -4.78 2.09
C LYS A 303 -34.74 -4.33 3.05
N ARG A 304 -34.96 -5.08 4.12
CA ARG A 304 -36.02 -4.79 5.11
C ARG A 304 -35.80 -3.45 5.80
N GLU A 305 -34.56 -3.16 6.14
CA GLU A 305 -34.07 -1.92 6.73
C GLU A 305 -34.30 -0.70 5.82
N ASP A 306 -33.75 -0.71 4.61
CA ASP A 306 -33.85 0.40 3.68
C ASP A 306 -35.33 0.62 3.28
N GLU A 307 -36.09 -0.45 3.05
CA GLU A 307 -37.52 -0.38 2.76
C GLU A 307 -38.34 0.10 3.95
N HIS A 308 -37.94 -0.23 5.18
CA HIS A 308 -38.60 0.27 6.39
C HIS A 308 -38.44 1.79 6.47
N PHE A 309 -37.23 2.29 6.29
CA PHE A 309 -36.98 3.73 6.29
C PHE A 309 -37.75 4.44 5.15
N ALA A 310 -37.75 3.87 3.95
CA ALA A 310 -38.53 4.40 2.83
C ALA A 310 -40.04 4.42 3.10
N ARG A 311 -40.60 3.38 3.75
CA ARG A 311 -42.01 3.36 4.20
C ARG A 311 -42.28 4.46 5.22
N CYS A 312 -41.40 4.65 6.19
CA CYS A 312 -41.54 5.73 7.17
C CYS A 312 -41.62 7.12 6.53
N ILE A 313 -40.83 7.36 5.48
CA ILE A 313 -40.88 8.60 4.69
C ILE A 313 -42.23 8.72 3.95
N LEU A 314 -42.69 7.65 3.29
CA LEU A 314 -43.95 7.64 2.53
C LEU A 314 -45.17 7.83 3.43
N ASP A 315 -45.17 7.21 4.60
CA ASP A 315 -46.31 7.16 5.52
C ASP A 315 -46.25 8.27 6.59
N HIS A 316 -45.19 9.08 6.59
CA HIS A 316 -44.90 10.09 7.61
C HIS A 316 -44.91 9.52 9.05
N THR A 317 -44.26 8.37 9.23
CA THR A 317 -44.14 7.68 10.52
C THR A 317 -42.70 7.70 11.03
N VAL A 318 -42.55 7.54 12.35
CA VAL A 318 -41.23 7.47 12.99
C VAL A 318 -40.67 6.05 12.82
N PRO A 319 -39.37 5.88 12.49
CA PRO A 319 -38.74 4.56 12.43
C PRO A 319 -38.82 3.80 13.76
N GLU A 320 -39.01 2.47 13.69
CA GLU A 320 -39.06 1.61 14.89
C GLU A 320 -37.72 1.54 15.63
N PHE A 321 -36.61 1.71 14.90
CA PHE A 321 -35.27 1.84 15.47
C PHE A 321 -34.88 3.31 15.46
N THR A 322 -35.01 3.94 16.62
CA THR A 322 -34.74 5.37 16.79
C THR A 322 -33.24 5.63 16.84
N PRO A 323 -32.77 6.83 16.42
CA PRO A 323 -31.35 7.17 16.51
C PRO A 323 -30.85 7.21 17.97
N TYR A 324 -31.74 7.44 18.95
CA TYR A 324 -31.40 7.32 20.37
C TYR A 324 -30.98 5.89 20.76
N GLN A 325 -31.67 4.86 20.25
CA GLN A 325 -31.29 3.47 20.49
C GLN A 325 -29.93 3.13 19.86
N ALA A 326 -29.61 3.69 18.68
CA ALA A 326 -28.29 3.55 18.10
C ALA A 326 -27.21 4.25 18.95
N MET A 327 -27.50 5.45 19.47
CA MET A 327 -26.62 6.18 20.38
C MET A 327 -26.37 5.41 21.68
N HIS A 328 -27.36 4.67 22.20
CA HIS A 328 -27.18 3.82 23.38
C HIS A 328 -26.16 2.70 23.14
N ALA A 329 -26.12 2.11 21.94
CA ALA A 329 -25.09 1.13 21.60
C ALA A 329 -23.69 1.77 21.61
N ILE A 330 -23.55 3.00 21.09
CA ILE A 330 -22.28 3.75 21.16
C ILE A 330 -21.89 4.07 22.61
N GLU A 331 -22.86 4.44 23.46
CA GLU A 331 -22.64 4.67 24.89
C GLU A 331 -22.07 3.42 25.58
N ALA A 332 -22.65 2.24 25.33
CA ALA A 332 -22.16 0.98 25.88
C ALA A 332 -20.75 0.62 25.39
N ILE A 333 -20.43 0.86 24.11
CA ILE A 333 -19.10 0.63 23.54
C ILE A 333 -18.06 1.54 24.18
N LEU A 334 -18.33 2.85 24.25
CA LEU A 334 -17.43 3.82 24.86
C LEU A 334 -17.24 3.55 26.36
N THR A 335 -18.28 3.05 27.04
CA THR A 335 -18.21 2.55 28.43
C THR A 335 -17.28 1.35 28.53
N GLY A 336 -17.33 0.42 27.59
CA GLY A 336 -16.38 -0.70 27.48
C GLY A 336 -14.94 -0.22 27.30
N TYR A 337 -14.69 0.73 26.41
CA TYR A 337 -13.35 1.30 26.24
C TYR A 337 -12.84 2.01 27.49
N LEU A 338 -13.66 2.85 28.12
CA LEU A 338 -13.29 3.54 29.35
C LEU A 338 -13.00 2.54 30.47
N SER A 339 -13.80 1.47 30.59
CA SER A 339 -13.56 0.38 31.52
C SER A 339 -12.21 -0.31 31.29
N HIS A 340 -11.86 -0.62 30.04
CA HIS A 340 -10.56 -1.20 29.73
C HIS A 340 -9.42 -0.24 30.07
N ILE A 341 -9.57 1.06 29.81
CA ILE A 341 -8.54 2.06 30.12
C ILE A 341 -8.34 2.19 31.64
N GLU A 342 -9.43 2.28 32.41
CA GLU A 342 -9.39 2.50 33.86
C GLU A 342 -9.24 1.22 34.69
N LYS A 343 -9.35 0.04 34.05
CA LYS A 343 -9.25 -1.28 34.70
C LYS A 343 -10.27 -1.50 35.82
N ARG A 344 -11.50 -1.01 35.63
CA ARG A 344 -12.64 -1.18 36.54
C ARG A 344 -13.97 -1.26 35.77
N PRO A 345 -15.05 -1.77 36.38
CA PRO A 345 -16.39 -1.54 35.85
C PRO A 345 -16.70 -0.05 35.75
N VAL A 346 -17.38 0.35 34.67
CA VAL A 346 -17.78 1.74 34.40
C VAL A 346 -19.28 1.77 34.12
N ARG A 347 -19.98 2.76 34.68
CA ARG A 347 -21.40 2.98 34.42
C ARG A 347 -21.60 3.81 33.15
N CYS A 348 -22.61 3.47 32.35
CA CYS A 348 -22.97 4.23 31.15
C CYS A 348 -23.25 5.72 31.47
N GLU A 349 -23.77 6.02 32.66
CA GLU A 349 -23.98 7.40 33.13
C GLU A 349 -22.69 8.24 33.18
N GLU A 350 -21.53 7.64 33.47
CA GLU A 350 -20.25 8.36 33.51
C GLU A 350 -19.87 8.84 32.11
N VAL A 351 -20.01 7.97 31.11
CA VAL A 351 -19.73 8.29 29.70
C VAL A 351 -20.75 9.28 29.15
N ARG A 352 -22.03 9.17 29.56
CA ARG A 352 -23.06 10.14 29.20
C ARG A 352 -22.69 11.56 29.63
N LYS A 353 -22.25 11.73 30.88
CA LYS A 353 -21.79 13.02 31.42
C LYS A 353 -20.59 13.54 30.63
N MET A 354 -19.64 12.68 30.28
CA MET A 354 -18.54 13.07 29.38
C MET A 354 -19.06 13.53 28.00
N GLY A 355 -20.09 12.89 27.46
CA GLY A 355 -20.71 13.27 26.18
C GLY A 355 -21.39 14.63 26.25
N GLU A 356 -22.12 14.92 27.33
CA GLU A 356 -22.73 16.22 27.61
C GLU A 356 -21.66 17.34 27.72
N GLU A 357 -20.47 17.00 28.20
CA GLU A 357 -19.32 17.91 28.26
C GLU A 357 -18.51 17.96 26.95
N GLY A 358 -18.82 17.14 25.94
CA GLY A 358 -18.10 17.06 24.67
C GLY A 358 -16.73 16.37 24.75
N ARG A 359 -16.57 15.41 25.66
CA ARG A 359 -15.28 14.85 26.08
C ARG A 359 -15.12 13.36 25.79
N THR A 360 -16.03 12.71 25.07
CA THR A 360 -15.88 11.27 24.79
C THR A 360 -14.75 10.97 23.80
N HIS A 361 -14.31 11.94 23.00
CA HIS A 361 -13.08 11.84 22.20
C HIS A 361 -11.82 11.53 23.03
N GLU A 362 -11.73 11.99 24.29
CA GLU A 362 -10.58 11.71 25.18
C GLU A 362 -10.41 10.21 25.47
N ILE A 363 -11.49 9.42 25.40
CA ILE A 363 -11.46 7.96 25.56
C ILE A 363 -10.67 7.33 24.39
N LEU A 364 -10.95 7.80 23.17
CA LEU A 364 -10.35 7.28 21.95
C LEU A 364 -8.85 7.64 21.86
N GLU A 365 -8.47 8.84 22.28
CA GLU A 365 -7.07 9.28 22.33
C GLU A 365 -6.20 8.40 23.25
N LYS A 366 -6.80 7.87 24.33
CA LYS A 366 -6.14 6.99 25.30
C LYS A 366 -6.22 5.51 24.91
N LEU A 367 -7.02 5.14 23.91
CA LEU A 367 -7.36 3.76 23.60
C LEU A 367 -6.16 2.96 23.09
N ALA A 368 -5.55 3.34 21.97
CA ALA A 368 -4.48 2.55 21.34
C ALA A 368 -3.28 2.28 22.28
N PRO A 369 -2.75 3.27 23.02
CA PRO A 369 -1.66 3.03 23.98
C PRO A 369 -2.04 2.10 25.15
N SER A 370 -3.33 1.98 25.47
CA SER A 370 -3.83 1.15 26.58
C SER A 370 -3.97 -0.34 26.22
N ILE A 371 -3.87 -0.70 24.93
CA ILE A 371 -4.08 -2.06 24.44
C ILE A 371 -2.74 -2.79 24.34
N PRO A 372 -2.54 -3.90 25.09
CA PRO A 372 -1.32 -4.69 24.97
C PRO A 372 -1.20 -5.33 23.59
N ILE A 373 -0.08 -5.07 22.91
CA ILE A 373 0.29 -5.76 21.67
C ILE A 373 1.05 -7.04 22.03
N ASN A 374 0.68 -8.16 21.42
CA ASN A 374 1.44 -9.40 21.57
C ASN A 374 2.87 -9.22 21.03
N LYS A 375 3.86 -9.26 21.93
CA LYS A 375 5.28 -9.01 21.63
C LYS A 375 5.91 -10.01 20.67
N ASN A 376 5.29 -11.17 20.48
CA ASN A 376 5.77 -12.20 19.56
C ASN A 376 5.29 -11.96 18.12
N LEU A 377 4.41 -10.98 17.87
CA LEU A 377 3.97 -10.66 16.52
C LEU A 377 5.12 -10.05 15.73
N LYS A 378 5.33 -10.57 14.52
CA LYS A 378 6.26 -9.97 13.57
C LYS A 378 5.81 -8.53 13.32
N GLU A 379 6.69 -7.58 13.61
CA GLU A 379 6.44 -6.17 13.35
C GLU A 379 6.22 -5.98 11.85
N ILE A 380 5.10 -5.36 11.47
CA ILE A 380 4.84 -4.97 10.08
C ILE A 380 5.55 -3.63 9.89
N LYS A 381 6.85 -3.70 9.58
CA LYS A 381 7.65 -2.52 9.20
C LYS A 381 7.70 -2.42 7.68
N MET A 382 7.38 -1.24 7.16
CA MET A 382 7.79 -0.86 5.81
C MET A 382 9.32 -0.90 5.73
N ALA A 383 9.86 -1.27 4.58
CA ALA A 383 11.30 -1.22 4.37
C ALA A 383 11.79 0.23 4.46
N ASP A 384 12.99 0.45 5.00
CA ASP A 384 13.63 1.76 4.93
C ASP A 384 14.10 2.04 3.49
N PRO A 385 13.92 3.27 2.97
CA PRO A 385 14.49 3.65 1.68
C PRO A 385 16.02 3.47 1.67
N ILE A 386 16.54 2.87 0.60
CA ILE A 386 18.00 2.72 0.42
C ILE A 386 18.61 4.04 -0.07
N GLY A 387 18.12 4.57 -1.19
CA GLY A 387 18.61 5.84 -1.78
C GLY A 387 17.55 6.95 -1.87
N TYR A 388 16.27 6.60 -1.95
CA TYR A 388 15.21 7.57 -2.20
C TYR A 388 14.99 8.55 -1.03
N ASP A 389 15.35 9.80 -1.26
CA ASP A 389 15.11 10.92 -0.33
C ASP A 389 14.02 11.85 -0.88
N LYS A 390 12.98 12.11 -0.07
CA LYS A 390 11.83 12.93 -0.48
C LYS A 390 12.21 14.40 -0.74
N LYS A 391 13.16 14.96 0.01
CA LYS A 391 13.61 16.35 -0.17
C LYS A 391 14.43 16.48 -1.45
N LYS A 392 15.32 15.52 -1.72
CA LYS A 392 16.07 15.41 -2.96
C LYS A 392 15.13 15.29 -4.16
N ALA A 393 14.16 14.38 -4.08
CA ALA A 393 13.13 14.22 -5.10
C ALA A 393 12.37 15.53 -5.35
N ALA A 394 11.89 16.20 -4.30
CA ALA A 394 11.21 17.49 -4.42
C ALA A 394 12.11 18.59 -5.05
N GLY A 395 13.40 18.60 -4.73
CA GLY A 395 14.39 19.49 -5.34
C GLY A 395 14.53 19.27 -6.84
N VAL A 396 14.65 18.02 -7.26
CA VAL A 396 14.69 17.64 -8.68
C VAL A 396 13.38 17.98 -9.39
N MET A 397 12.24 17.64 -8.81
CA MET A 397 10.92 18.00 -9.34
C MET A 397 10.81 19.51 -9.59
N LYS A 398 11.31 20.33 -8.65
CA LYS A 398 11.37 21.78 -8.79
C LYS A 398 12.34 22.23 -9.90
N LYS A 399 13.55 21.65 -9.97
CA LYS A 399 14.57 21.95 -11.01
C LYS A 399 13.99 21.78 -12.41
N TYR A 400 13.27 20.70 -12.64
CA TYR A 400 12.67 20.38 -13.94
C TYR A 400 11.26 20.94 -14.11
N GLY A 401 10.69 21.64 -13.14
CA GLY A 401 9.33 22.21 -13.23
C GLY A 401 8.24 21.15 -13.38
N LEU A 402 8.41 19.98 -12.74
CA LEU A 402 7.48 18.86 -12.80
C LEU A 402 6.49 18.90 -11.63
N ASP A 403 5.23 18.57 -11.89
CA ASP A 403 4.21 18.38 -10.85
C ASP A 403 4.03 16.90 -10.49
N LEU A 404 4.34 16.01 -11.44
CA LEU A 404 4.34 14.56 -11.29
C LEU A 404 5.46 13.93 -12.14
N LEU A 405 6.09 12.90 -11.62
CA LEU A 405 7.09 12.08 -12.32
C LEU A 405 6.68 10.61 -12.26
N LEU A 406 6.77 9.90 -13.40
CA LEU A 406 6.33 8.52 -13.58
C LEU A 406 7.52 7.60 -13.85
N ALA A 407 7.79 6.69 -12.91
CA ALA A 407 8.75 5.61 -13.04
C ALA A 407 8.04 4.35 -13.54
N THR A 408 8.59 3.70 -14.53
CA THR A 408 8.07 2.58 -15.33
C THR A 408 9.16 1.55 -15.63
N SER A 409 10.43 1.94 -15.69
CA SER A 409 11.54 0.99 -15.74
C SER A 409 11.72 0.29 -14.38
N PRO A 410 12.19 -0.97 -14.37
CA PRO A 410 12.44 -1.72 -13.14
C PRO A 410 13.36 -0.97 -12.16
N ILE A 411 14.38 -0.29 -12.68
CA ILE A 411 15.37 0.45 -11.90
C ILE A 411 14.75 1.65 -11.21
N HIS A 412 14.03 2.50 -11.94
CA HIS A 412 13.40 3.66 -11.33
C HIS A 412 12.23 3.28 -10.42
N VAL A 413 11.49 2.21 -10.73
CA VAL A 413 10.44 1.69 -9.84
C VAL A 413 11.05 1.18 -8.54
N TYR A 414 12.10 0.37 -8.58
CA TYR A 414 12.76 -0.09 -7.35
C TYR A 414 13.35 1.08 -6.58
N TYR A 415 14.11 1.96 -7.22
CA TYR A 415 14.70 3.13 -6.57
C TYR A 415 13.64 3.99 -5.86
N THR A 416 12.56 4.34 -6.56
CA THR A 416 11.56 5.27 -6.02
C THR A 416 10.57 4.63 -5.06
N THR A 417 10.35 3.31 -5.09
CA THR A 417 9.27 2.66 -4.33
C THR A 417 9.69 1.50 -3.44
N GLY A 418 10.84 0.89 -3.70
CA GLY A 418 11.32 -0.32 -3.03
C GLY A 418 10.69 -1.61 -3.50
N LEU A 419 9.77 -1.56 -4.47
CA LEU A 419 9.20 -2.77 -5.05
C LEU A 419 10.33 -3.56 -5.73
N PRO A 420 10.67 -4.77 -5.27
CA PRO A 420 11.88 -5.48 -5.70
C PRO A 420 11.68 -6.09 -7.08
N VAL A 421 11.55 -5.29 -8.13
CA VAL A 421 11.25 -5.75 -9.50
C VAL A 421 12.49 -6.17 -10.27
N LEU A 422 13.69 -5.77 -9.82
CA LEU A 422 14.96 -5.99 -10.53
C LEU A 422 15.25 -7.45 -10.84
N HIS A 423 15.20 -8.32 -9.83
CA HIS A 423 15.48 -9.76 -9.97
C HIS A 423 14.55 -10.46 -10.97
N SER A 424 13.37 -9.88 -11.21
CA SER A 424 12.36 -10.42 -12.09
C SER A 424 12.44 -9.81 -13.50
N ALA A 425 13.02 -8.62 -13.64
CA ALA A 425 13.07 -7.89 -14.90
C ALA A 425 13.84 -8.63 -16.00
N ALA A 426 14.96 -9.29 -15.64
CA ALA A 426 15.77 -10.06 -16.58
C ALA A 426 15.18 -11.44 -16.94
N ASN A 427 14.07 -11.85 -16.31
CA ASN A 427 13.41 -13.12 -16.64
C ASN A 427 12.85 -13.04 -18.08
N PRO A 428 13.20 -13.95 -19.00
CA PRO A 428 12.73 -13.90 -20.39
C PRO A 428 11.21 -13.88 -20.54
N ILE A 429 10.47 -14.57 -19.65
CA ILE A 429 9.01 -14.54 -19.62
C ILE A 429 8.54 -13.12 -19.27
N LEU A 430 9.19 -12.50 -18.29
CA LEU A 430 8.80 -11.16 -17.83
C LEU A 430 9.20 -10.09 -18.86
N ALA A 431 10.39 -10.19 -19.45
CA ALA A 431 10.83 -9.32 -20.54
C ALA A 431 9.87 -9.37 -21.74
N SER A 432 9.44 -10.57 -22.16
CA SER A 432 8.50 -10.73 -23.28
C SER A 432 7.12 -10.12 -23.03
N LEU A 433 6.72 -9.95 -21.76
CA LEU A 433 5.47 -9.30 -21.39
C LEU A 433 5.70 -7.97 -20.64
N ALA A 434 6.87 -7.33 -20.76
CA ALA A 434 7.18 -6.05 -20.10
C ALA A 434 6.12 -4.97 -20.40
N ASN A 435 5.58 -4.96 -21.62
CA ASN A 435 4.46 -4.10 -22.03
C ASN A 435 3.07 -4.56 -21.52
N GLN A 436 3.03 -5.61 -20.73
CA GLN A 436 1.85 -6.17 -20.07
C GLN A 436 2.05 -6.27 -18.55
N TYR A 437 3.25 -5.99 -18.03
CA TYR A 437 3.56 -6.02 -16.60
C TYR A 437 3.31 -4.66 -15.96
N PRO A 438 2.35 -4.58 -15.05
CA PRO A 438 1.96 -3.33 -14.43
C PRO A 438 2.77 -3.07 -13.16
N TYR A 439 3.96 -2.52 -13.27
CA TYR A 439 4.62 -1.87 -12.13
C TYR A 439 4.94 -0.43 -12.50
N MET A 440 4.66 0.50 -11.59
CA MET A 440 4.85 1.93 -11.84
C MET A 440 4.99 2.69 -10.53
N GLY A 441 6.00 3.55 -10.44
CA GLY A 441 6.17 4.52 -9.37
C GLY A 441 5.62 5.88 -9.80
N LEU A 442 4.92 6.57 -8.91
CA LEU A 442 4.41 7.91 -9.14
C LEU A 442 4.95 8.84 -8.06
N ILE A 443 5.66 9.89 -8.45
CA ILE A 443 6.35 10.80 -7.54
C ILE A 443 5.76 12.21 -7.67
N ARG A 444 5.10 12.69 -6.62
CA ARG A 444 4.53 14.04 -6.60
C ARG A 444 5.62 15.10 -6.37
N LYS A 445 5.27 16.36 -6.66
CA LYS A 445 6.09 17.55 -6.40
C LYS A 445 6.78 17.61 -5.03
N ALA A 446 6.15 17.09 -3.97
CA ALA A 446 6.70 17.07 -2.61
C ALA A 446 7.59 15.84 -2.31
N GLY A 447 7.85 14.97 -3.29
CA GLY A 447 8.58 13.72 -3.11
C GLY A 447 7.75 12.56 -2.54
N GLU A 448 6.44 12.74 -2.36
CA GLU A 448 5.53 11.65 -1.99
C GLU A 448 5.41 10.65 -3.15
N ASN A 449 5.54 9.37 -2.83
CA ASN A 449 5.57 8.28 -3.81
C ASN A 449 4.38 7.33 -3.63
N THR A 450 3.79 6.89 -4.75
CA THR A 450 2.80 5.81 -4.83
C THR A 450 3.35 4.72 -5.74
N VAL A 451 3.15 3.45 -5.36
CA VAL A 451 3.50 2.30 -6.21
C VAL A 451 2.26 1.62 -6.75
N PHE A 452 2.24 1.33 -8.04
CA PHE A 452 1.28 0.43 -8.65
C PHE A 452 1.95 -0.93 -8.79
N HIS A 453 1.30 -1.99 -8.31
CA HIS A 453 1.84 -3.35 -8.32
C HIS A 453 0.76 -4.40 -8.55
N TRP A 454 1.15 -5.63 -8.87
CA TRP A 454 0.21 -6.74 -8.99
C TRP A 454 -0.56 -6.99 -7.69
N ASN A 455 -1.89 -7.09 -7.80
CA ASN A 455 -2.81 -7.34 -6.68
C ASN A 455 -2.64 -8.75 -6.06
N VAL A 456 -1.92 -9.65 -6.73
CA VAL A 456 -1.70 -11.04 -6.29
C VAL A 456 -0.65 -11.14 -5.18
N PHE A 457 0.22 -10.13 -5.02
CA PHE A 457 1.34 -10.17 -4.07
C PHE A 457 1.16 -9.18 -2.91
N LYS A 458 0.85 -9.69 -1.72
CA LYS A 458 0.84 -8.92 -0.46
C LYS A 458 2.25 -8.44 -0.03
N SER A 459 3.31 -8.91 -0.69
CA SER A 459 4.69 -8.53 -0.37
C SER A 459 4.97 -7.05 -0.57
N ALA A 460 4.26 -6.38 -1.48
CA ALA A 460 4.37 -4.93 -1.68
C ALA A 460 4.04 -4.14 -0.41
N GLU A 461 3.13 -4.64 0.44
CA GLU A 461 2.75 -3.99 1.70
C GLU A 461 3.84 -4.10 2.79
N THR A 462 4.82 -5.01 2.60
CA THR A 462 5.86 -5.31 3.61
C THR A 462 7.28 -5.06 3.13
N MET A 463 7.51 -4.92 1.82
CA MET A 463 8.84 -4.78 1.22
C MET A 463 9.08 -3.45 0.52
N CYS A 464 8.03 -2.67 0.27
CA CYS A 464 8.13 -1.36 -0.36
C CYS A 464 8.27 -0.24 0.69
N TRP A 465 8.91 0.87 0.30
CA TRP A 465 8.94 2.13 1.03
C TRP A 465 8.04 3.22 0.42
N ALA A 466 7.16 2.83 -0.51
CA ALA A 466 6.15 3.73 -1.07
C ALA A 466 5.08 4.10 -0.04
N ALA A 467 4.77 5.40 0.07
CA ALA A 467 3.80 5.91 1.03
C ALA A 467 2.35 5.44 0.75
N ASP A 468 2.07 4.99 -0.48
CA ASP A 468 0.77 4.48 -0.91
C ASP A 468 0.98 3.38 -1.97
N SER A 469 0.04 2.45 -2.07
CA SER A 469 0.11 1.32 -3.00
C SER A 469 -1.23 1.03 -3.66
N VAL A 470 -1.21 0.73 -4.96
CA VAL A 470 -2.38 0.39 -5.76
C VAL A 470 -2.19 -0.98 -6.40
N GLY A 471 -3.01 -1.95 -5.98
CA GLY A 471 -3.07 -3.27 -6.60
C GLY A 471 -3.76 -3.22 -7.96
N ILE A 472 -3.17 -3.87 -8.96
CA ILE A 472 -3.72 -4.00 -10.32
C ILE A 472 -3.65 -5.45 -10.81
N GLU A 473 -4.54 -5.78 -11.75
CA GLU A 473 -4.68 -7.16 -12.27
C GLU A 473 -4.45 -7.23 -13.78
N SER A 474 -4.39 -6.10 -14.48
CA SER A 474 -4.16 -6.03 -15.92
C SER A 474 -3.66 -4.66 -16.37
N PRO A 475 -3.08 -4.54 -17.58
CA PRO A 475 -2.73 -3.24 -18.17
C PRO A 475 -3.93 -2.29 -18.29
N ARG A 476 -5.14 -2.82 -18.53
CA ARG A 476 -6.36 -2.00 -18.56
C ARG A 476 -6.67 -1.41 -17.19
N ASP A 477 -6.36 -2.13 -16.13
CA ASP A 477 -6.57 -1.64 -14.77
C ASP A 477 -5.52 -0.60 -14.39
N VAL A 478 -4.27 -0.72 -14.88
CA VAL A 478 -3.28 0.37 -14.80
C VAL A 478 -3.78 1.62 -15.49
N GLN A 479 -4.29 1.51 -16.72
CA GLN A 479 -4.77 2.69 -17.44
C GLN A 479 -5.87 3.42 -16.67
N LYS A 480 -6.83 2.66 -16.12
CA LYS A 480 -7.91 3.21 -15.28
C LYS A 480 -7.36 3.81 -14.00
N ALA A 481 -6.47 3.11 -13.32
CA ALA A 481 -5.87 3.57 -12.06
C ALA A 481 -5.02 4.83 -12.26
N LEU A 482 -4.27 4.91 -13.37
CA LEU A 482 -3.45 6.08 -13.70
C LEU A 482 -4.34 7.28 -14.02
N LYS A 483 -5.36 7.12 -14.90
CA LYS A 483 -6.35 8.18 -15.17
C LYS A 483 -7.02 8.67 -13.89
N TRP A 484 -7.41 7.73 -13.03
CA TRP A 484 -7.98 8.02 -11.73
C TRP A 484 -7.02 8.82 -10.85
N LYS A 485 -5.77 8.38 -10.70
CA LYS A 485 -4.77 9.03 -9.84
C LYS A 485 -4.39 10.42 -10.34
N LEU A 486 -4.22 10.59 -11.65
CA LEU A 486 -3.97 11.89 -12.29
C LEU A 486 -5.08 12.88 -11.99
N LYS A 487 -6.34 12.44 -12.09
CA LYS A 487 -7.50 13.27 -11.75
C LYS A 487 -7.59 13.55 -10.25
N GLN A 488 -7.41 12.53 -9.41
CA GLN A 488 -7.42 12.68 -7.95
C GLN A 488 -6.38 13.73 -7.49
N TRP A 489 -5.23 13.79 -8.14
CA TRP A 489 -4.18 14.75 -7.84
C TRP A 489 -4.30 16.10 -8.55
N GLY A 490 -5.34 16.31 -9.36
CA GLY A 490 -5.57 17.56 -10.06
C GLY A 490 -4.47 17.87 -11.08
N MET A 491 -4.08 16.87 -11.88
CA MET A 491 -2.99 17.00 -12.85
C MET A 491 -3.38 17.72 -14.16
N GLU A 492 -4.63 18.15 -14.32
CA GLU A 492 -5.06 18.91 -15.50
C GLU A 492 -4.25 20.22 -15.66
N GLY A 493 -3.71 20.44 -16.87
CA GLY A 493 -2.83 21.58 -17.16
C GLY A 493 -1.47 21.53 -16.45
N LYS A 494 -1.11 20.40 -15.83
CA LYS A 494 0.16 20.22 -15.13
C LYS A 494 1.19 19.54 -16.01
N ARG A 495 2.46 19.69 -15.61
CA ARG A 495 3.60 19.12 -16.30
C ARG A 495 3.98 17.77 -15.70
N VAL A 496 3.89 16.72 -16.50
CA VAL A 496 4.10 15.33 -16.10
C VAL A 496 5.33 14.77 -16.80
N GLY A 497 6.34 14.45 -16.01
CA GLY A 497 7.55 13.77 -16.47
C GLY A 497 7.32 12.27 -16.56
N VAL A 498 7.79 11.65 -17.63
CA VAL A 498 7.73 10.21 -17.85
C VAL A 498 9.03 9.75 -18.51
N GLU A 499 9.45 8.51 -18.23
CA GLU A 499 10.63 7.95 -18.89
C GLU A 499 10.43 7.76 -20.40
N SER A 500 11.52 7.85 -21.15
CA SER A 500 11.52 7.59 -22.61
C SER A 500 11.11 6.15 -22.95
N THR A 501 11.34 5.20 -22.02
CA THR A 501 11.02 3.78 -22.18
C THR A 501 9.60 3.41 -21.73
N ALA A 502 8.77 4.39 -21.40
CA ALA A 502 7.46 4.13 -20.82
C ALA A 502 6.56 3.26 -21.72
N PRO A 503 5.86 2.26 -21.15
CA PRO A 503 5.00 1.38 -21.93
C PRO A 503 3.90 2.14 -22.67
N LYS A 504 3.53 1.65 -23.85
CA LYS A 504 2.50 2.27 -24.69
C LYS A 504 1.19 2.56 -23.93
N TYR A 505 0.75 1.65 -23.07
CA TYR A 505 -0.50 1.84 -22.31
C TYR A 505 -0.43 3.02 -21.31
N VAL A 506 0.76 3.37 -20.81
CA VAL A 506 0.97 4.56 -19.98
C VAL A 506 0.87 5.80 -20.86
N MET A 507 1.56 5.80 -21.99
CA MET A 507 1.52 6.91 -22.95
C MET A 507 0.12 7.16 -23.53
N ASP A 508 -0.67 6.11 -23.77
CA ASP A 508 -2.06 6.22 -24.22
C ASP A 508 -2.96 6.93 -23.19
N VAL A 509 -2.63 6.83 -21.89
CA VAL A 509 -3.29 7.59 -20.83
C VAL A 509 -2.81 9.04 -20.84
N LEU A 510 -1.49 9.25 -20.83
CA LEU A 510 -0.90 10.58 -20.69
C LEU A 510 -1.23 11.48 -21.90
N ASN A 511 -1.31 10.90 -23.09
CA ASN A 511 -1.67 11.61 -24.31
C ASN A 511 -3.18 11.76 -24.53
N ASP A 512 -4.02 11.39 -23.55
CA ASP A 512 -5.47 11.61 -23.63
C ASP A 512 -5.77 13.13 -23.67
N PRO A 513 -6.30 13.69 -24.77
CA PRO A 513 -6.53 15.12 -24.90
C PRO A 513 -7.45 15.70 -23.82
N LYS A 514 -8.26 14.84 -23.17
CA LYS A 514 -9.17 15.25 -22.08
C LYS A 514 -8.46 15.52 -20.76
N LEU A 515 -7.24 15.05 -20.57
CA LEU A 515 -6.45 15.32 -19.38
C LEU A 515 -5.69 16.65 -19.47
N ALA A 516 -5.47 17.17 -20.69
CA ALA A 516 -4.79 18.42 -20.97
C ALA A 516 -3.46 18.59 -20.21
N ILE A 517 -2.69 17.50 -20.07
CA ILE A 517 -1.39 17.52 -19.39
C ILE A 517 -0.25 17.79 -20.37
N GLU A 518 0.78 18.48 -19.89
CA GLU A 518 2.04 18.63 -20.63
C GLU A 518 2.93 17.43 -20.31
N VAL A 519 3.04 16.49 -21.23
CA VAL A 519 3.91 15.31 -21.09
C VAL A 519 5.31 15.67 -21.55
N VAL A 520 6.30 15.39 -20.71
CA VAL A 520 7.72 15.60 -21.04
C VAL A 520 8.54 14.36 -20.72
N GLU A 521 9.56 14.10 -21.53
CA GLU A 521 10.59 13.13 -21.19
C GLU A 521 11.35 13.60 -19.93
N ALA A 522 11.61 12.67 -19.01
CA ALA A 522 12.18 13.00 -17.70
C ALA A 522 13.30 12.06 -17.25
N ASP A 523 14.00 11.39 -18.17
CA ASP A 523 15.10 10.48 -17.85
C ASP A 523 16.18 11.17 -17.00
N GLN A 524 16.57 12.39 -17.36
CA GLN A 524 17.55 13.17 -16.60
C GLN A 524 17.08 13.48 -15.17
N ALA A 525 15.78 13.63 -14.92
CA ALA A 525 15.27 13.85 -13.57
C ALA A 525 15.54 12.63 -12.68
N PHE A 526 15.35 11.41 -13.19
CA PHE A 526 15.69 10.20 -12.44
C PHE A 526 17.20 10.07 -12.20
N ARG A 527 18.02 10.39 -13.21
CA ARG A 527 19.48 10.38 -13.09
C ARG A 527 19.96 11.36 -12.03
N ASP A 528 19.46 12.60 -12.03
CA ASP A 528 19.75 13.60 -10.98
C ASP A 528 19.32 13.13 -9.58
N MET A 529 18.19 12.41 -9.46
CA MET A 529 17.78 11.82 -8.18
C MET A 529 18.73 10.73 -7.71
N ARG A 530 19.44 10.05 -8.60
CA ARG A 530 20.35 8.92 -8.28
C ARG A 530 21.82 9.31 -8.25
N LEU A 531 22.23 10.43 -8.86
CA LEU A 531 23.63 10.76 -9.13
C LEU A 531 24.49 10.76 -7.86
N VAL A 532 24.09 11.54 -6.85
CA VAL A 532 24.72 11.59 -5.52
C VAL A 532 24.17 10.48 -4.62
N LYS A 533 25.04 9.65 -4.04
CA LYS A 533 24.62 8.44 -3.32
C LYS A 533 24.38 8.70 -1.84
N SER A 534 23.42 7.98 -1.26
CA SER A 534 23.29 7.86 0.19
C SER A 534 24.41 6.96 0.77
N GLU A 535 24.62 7.02 2.08
CA GLU A 535 25.55 6.10 2.77
C GLU A 535 25.21 4.62 2.51
N LYS A 536 23.91 4.28 2.46
CA LYS A 536 23.46 2.90 2.24
C LYS A 536 23.69 2.44 0.80
N GLU A 537 23.52 3.35 -0.17
CA GLU A 537 23.84 3.08 -1.57
C GLU A 537 25.33 2.83 -1.75
N MET A 538 26.18 3.66 -1.15
CA MET A 538 27.64 3.48 -1.17
C MET A 538 28.05 2.14 -0.55
N GLU A 539 27.47 1.75 0.58
CA GLU A 539 27.73 0.42 1.18
C GLU A 539 27.47 -0.72 0.19
N TYR A 540 26.40 -0.63 -0.61
CA TYR A 540 26.04 -1.67 -1.57
C TYR A 540 26.94 -1.66 -2.80
N ILE A 541 27.30 -0.50 -3.33
CA ILE A 541 28.26 -0.38 -4.44
C ILE A 541 29.62 -0.93 -4.02
N LEU A 542 30.14 -0.53 -2.86
CA LEU A 542 31.42 -1.03 -2.34
C LEU A 542 31.40 -2.55 -2.14
N LYS A 543 30.27 -3.10 -1.69
CA LYS A 543 30.13 -4.55 -1.56
C LYS A 543 30.11 -5.25 -2.92
N ALA A 544 29.43 -4.67 -3.92
CA ALA A 544 29.47 -5.16 -5.30
C ALA A 544 30.92 -5.14 -5.84
N THR A 545 31.68 -4.07 -5.60
CA THR A 545 33.11 -3.96 -5.98
C THR A 545 33.93 -5.09 -5.35
N GLU A 546 33.80 -5.34 -4.05
CA GLU A 546 34.51 -6.43 -3.35
C GLU A 546 34.20 -7.82 -3.96
N ILE A 547 32.93 -8.05 -4.30
CA ILE A 547 32.48 -9.29 -4.94
C ILE A 547 33.08 -9.43 -6.34
N THR A 548 33.05 -8.36 -7.15
CA THR A 548 33.68 -8.34 -8.47
C THR A 548 35.17 -8.65 -8.39
N GLU A 549 35.90 -8.03 -7.46
CA GLU A 549 37.33 -8.29 -7.30
C GLU A 549 37.62 -9.72 -6.90
N THR A 550 36.77 -10.32 -6.07
CA THR A 550 36.87 -11.75 -5.71
C THR A 550 36.76 -12.63 -6.95
N ALA A 551 35.81 -12.33 -7.84
CA ALA A 551 35.62 -13.07 -9.08
C ALA A 551 36.79 -12.89 -10.06
N LEU A 552 37.27 -11.66 -10.24
CA LEU A 552 38.44 -11.38 -11.07
C LEU A 552 39.68 -12.10 -10.55
N ARG A 553 39.96 -12.08 -9.24
CA ARG A 553 41.09 -12.81 -8.65
C ARG A 553 41.00 -14.31 -8.91
N ALA A 554 39.81 -14.90 -8.77
CA ALA A 554 39.60 -16.31 -9.09
C ALA A 554 39.88 -16.62 -10.57
N CYS A 555 39.47 -15.75 -11.49
CA CYS A 555 39.77 -15.91 -12.92
C CYS A 555 41.26 -15.71 -13.23
N ILE A 556 41.91 -14.69 -12.65
CA ILE A 556 43.35 -14.46 -12.78
C ILE A 556 44.12 -15.69 -12.32
N ASP A 557 43.76 -16.27 -11.16
CA ASP A 557 44.38 -17.48 -10.64
C ASP A 557 44.16 -18.71 -11.55
N ALA A 558 43.02 -18.78 -12.23
CA ALA A 558 42.69 -19.84 -13.17
C ALA A 558 43.31 -19.68 -14.57
N CYS A 559 43.69 -18.47 -14.99
CA CYS A 559 44.31 -18.23 -16.29
C CYS A 559 45.58 -19.09 -16.46
N ALA A 560 45.55 -19.96 -17.47
CA ALA A 560 46.65 -20.84 -17.89
C ALA A 560 46.44 -21.26 -19.35
N VAL A 561 47.51 -21.63 -20.06
CA VAL A 561 47.41 -22.14 -21.44
C VAL A 561 46.46 -23.33 -21.52
N GLY A 562 45.54 -23.30 -22.48
CA GLY A 562 44.54 -24.35 -22.70
C GLY A 562 43.25 -24.20 -21.88
N VAL A 563 43.19 -23.27 -20.92
CA VAL A 563 41.93 -22.92 -20.25
C VAL A 563 41.06 -22.10 -21.21
N THR A 564 39.79 -22.43 -21.30
CA THR A 564 38.85 -21.75 -22.20
C THR A 564 38.19 -20.53 -21.56
N ASP A 565 37.77 -19.57 -22.38
CA ASP A 565 36.89 -18.46 -21.97
C ASP A 565 35.62 -18.95 -21.23
N ASN A 566 35.02 -20.06 -21.67
CA ASN A 566 33.87 -20.70 -21.03
C ASN A 566 34.17 -21.15 -19.60
N GLU A 567 35.33 -21.74 -19.36
CA GLU A 567 35.75 -22.16 -18.01
C GLU A 567 36.00 -20.94 -17.12
N LEU A 568 36.65 -19.89 -17.63
CA LEU A 568 36.87 -18.64 -16.89
C LEU A 568 35.54 -17.96 -16.55
N LEU A 569 34.60 -17.87 -17.49
CA LEU A 569 33.25 -17.33 -17.23
C LEU A 569 32.51 -18.14 -16.15
N ALA A 570 32.62 -19.46 -16.17
CA ALA A 570 32.02 -20.32 -15.15
C ALA A 570 32.64 -20.10 -13.76
N ILE A 571 33.97 -19.93 -13.70
CA ILE A 571 34.70 -19.62 -12.46
C ILE A 571 34.28 -18.25 -11.91
N GLY A 572 34.25 -17.22 -12.75
CA GLY A 572 33.85 -15.87 -12.37
C GLY A 572 32.43 -15.83 -11.80
N LYS A 573 31.46 -16.41 -12.51
CA LYS A 573 30.05 -16.48 -12.05
C LYS A 573 29.92 -17.21 -10.71
N LYS A 574 30.61 -18.35 -10.57
CA LYS A 574 30.58 -19.12 -9.33
C LYS A 574 31.17 -18.31 -8.17
N ALA A 575 32.31 -17.66 -8.37
CA ALA A 575 32.96 -16.84 -7.35
C ALA A 575 32.09 -15.65 -6.91
N MET A 576 31.39 -14.98 -7.83
CA MET A 576 30.45 -13.91 -7.49
C MET A 576 29.32 -14.40 -6.58
N LEU A 577 28.69 -15.52 -6.96
CA LEU A 577 27.60 -16.10 -6.17
C LEU A 577 28.07 -16.55 -4.77
N GLU A 578 29.23 -17.19 -4.68
CA GLU A 578 29.82 -17.63 -3.40
C GLU A 578 30.20 -16.44 -2.50
N ALA A 579 30.56 -15.29 -3.08
CA ALA A 579 30.85 -14.05 -2.37
C ALA A 579 29.59 -13.23 -1.98
N GLY A 580 28.40 -13.68 -2.37
CA GLY A 580 27.11 -13.10 -1.96
C GLY A 580 26.48 -12.14 -2.96
N ALA A 581 26.84 -12.21 -4.24
CA ALA A 581 26.17 -11.46 -5.30
C ALA A 581 24.66 -11.75 -5.31
N SER A 582 23.86 -10.71 -5.55
CA SER A 582 22.43 -10.86 -5.86
C SER A 582 22.23 -11.31 -7.30
N ASP A 583 23.07 -10.80 -8.20
CA ASP A 583 23.17 -11.19 -9.62
C ASP A 583 24.51 -10.67 -10.17
N TRP A 584 24.72 -10.73 -11.49
CA TRP A 584 25.80 -10.02 -12.18
C TRP A 584 25.23 -9.10 -13.27
N ASP A 585 25.86 -7.95 -13.47
CA ASP A 585 25.53 -7.01 -14.53
C ASP A 585 26.11 -7.49 -15.86
N HIS A 586 27.43 -7.68 -15.90
CA HIS A 586 28.15 -8.17 -17.06
C HIS A 586 29.38 -9.02 -16.66
N LEU A 587 29.78 -9.91 -17.57
CA LEU A 587 31.07 -10.60 -17.52
C LEU A 587 31.59 -10.68 -18.95
N THR A 588 32.34 -9.67 -19.38
CA THR A 588 32.94 -9.61 -20.71
C THR A 588 34.41 -10.01 -20.62
N MET A 589 34.95 -10.59 -21.70
CA MET A 589 36.36 -10.97 -21.75
C MET A 589 36.88 -11.09 -23.17
N THR A 590 38.18 -10.91 -23.33
CA THR A 590 38.88 -11.23 -24.58
C THR A 590 40.10 -12.11 -24.32
N ILE A 591 40.43 -12.97 -25.29
CA ILE A 591 41.69 -13.70 -25.37
C ILE A 591 42.33 -13.32 -26.72
N GLY A 592 43.37 -12.49 -26.68
CA GLY A 592 43.98 -11.93 -27.88
C GLY A 592 42.99 -11.02 -28.63
N ASP A 593 42.70 -11.37 -29.88
CA ASP A 593 41.87 -10.60 -30.81
C ASP A 593 40.39 -11.04 -30.85
N SER A 594 39.94 -11.80 -29.84
CA SER A 594 38.54 -12.24 -29.77
C SER A 594 37.59 -11.08 -29.49
N ASP A 595 36.35 -11.21 -29.95
CA ASP A 595 35.29 -10.24 -29.71
C ASP A 595 34.96 -10.16 -28.20
N PRO A 596 35.09 -8.97 -27.56
CA PRO A 596 34.83 -8.78 -26.13
C PRO A 596 33.39 -9.08 -25.71
N GLU A 597 32.43 -8.91 -26.64
CA GLU A 597 31.00 -9.06 -26.38
C GLU A 597 30.50 -10.48 -26.71
N ALA A 598 31.38 -11.34 -27.25
CA ALA A 598 30.98 -12.68 -27.63
C ALA A 598 30.70 -13.55 -26.40
N PRO A 599 29.55 -14.27 -26.37
CA PRO A 599 29.33 -15.26 -25.33
C PRO A 599 30.38 -16.37 -25.48
N GLY A 600 31.03 -16.75 -24.36
CA GLY A 600 32.14 -17.72 -24.29
C GLY A 600 32.23 -18.70 -25.48
N THR A 601 33.20 -18.45 -26.34
CA THR A 601 33.33 -19.06 -27.67
C THR A 601 34.00 -20.44 -27.64
N GLY A 602 34.53 -20.83 -26.48
CA GLY A 602 35.40 -21.99 -26.31
C GLY A 602 36.85 -21.71 -26.69
N ARG A 603 37.24 -20.43 -26.86
CA ARG A 603 38.61 -20.07 -27.21
C ARG A 603 39.53 -20.38 -26.04
N GLU A 604 40.62 -21.07 -26.33
CA GLU A 604 41.66 -21.42 -25.36
C GLU A 604 42.69 -20.30 -25.22
N VAL A 605 43.08 -20.00 -23.98
CA VAL A 605 44.19 -19.12 -23.65
C VAL A 605 45.48 -19.63 -24.28
N GLN A 606 46.19 -18.76 -24.98
CA GLN A 606 47.53 -19.01 -25.55
C GLN A 606 48.60 -18.17 -24.85
N ALA A 607 49.84 -18.67 -24.86
CA ALA A 607 50.98 -17.90 -24.34
C ALA A 607 51.26 -16.68 -25.20
N GLY A 608 51.51 -15.53 -24.57
CA GLY A 608 51.78 -14.27 -25.24
C GLY A 608 50.55 -13.49 -25.72
N GLU A 609 49.34 -14.02 -25.56
CA GLU A 609 48.09 -13.28 -25.82
C GLU A 609 47.64 -12.57 -24.54
N ILE A 610 47.23 -11.30 -24.68
CA ILE A 610 46.65 -10.53 -23.57
C ILE A 610 45.19 -10.97 -23.40
N ILE A 611 44.83 -11.23 -22.15
CA ILE A 611 43.50 -11.60 -21.71
C ILE A 611 42.91 -10.39 -21.00
N ARG A 612 41.77 -9.88 -21.48
CA ARG A 612 40.98 -8.86 -20.77
C ARG A 612 39.90 -9.55 -19.97
N LEU A 613 39.78 -9.20 -18.69
CA LEU A 613 38.69 -9.63 -17.82
C LEU A 613 37.98 -8.38 -17.34
N ASP A 614 36.70 -8.25 -17.65
CA ASP A 614 35.92 -7.05 -17.37
C ASP A 614 34.53 -7.43 -16.85
N PHE A 615 34.38 -7.32 -15.53
CA PHE A 615 33.31 -7.95 -14.77
C PHE A 615 32.58 -6.94 -13.90
N GLY A 616 31.27 -7.15 -13.76
CA GLY A 616 30.42 -6.38 -12.86
C GLY A 616 29.46 -7.25 -12.06
N ALA A 617 29.65 -7.35 -10.75
CA ALA A 617 28.69 -7.99 -9.85
C ALA A 617 27.57 -7.03 -9.47
N SER A 618 26.37 -7.57 -9.17
CA SER A 618 25.26 -6.83 -8.58
C SER A 618 25.01 -7.28 -7.15
N TYR A 619 24.94 -6.32 -6.21
CA TYR A 619 24.55 -6.55 -4.83
C TYR A 619 23.34 -5.69 -4.46
N LYS A 620 22.20 -6.35 -4.20
CA LYS A 620 20.91 -5.73 -3.88
C LYS A 620 20.45 -4.65 -4.87
N GLY A 621 20.81 -4.84 -6.15
CA GLY A 621 20.45 -3.94 -7.24
C GLY A 621 21.46 -2.83 -7.52
N TYR A 622 22.60 -2.78 -6.81
CA TYR A 622 23.71 -1.87 -7.09
C TYR A 622 24.86 -2.63 -7.71
N VAL A 623 25.49 -2.06 -8.72
CA VAL A 623 26.48 -2.73 -9.56
C VAL A 623 27.88 -2.18 -9.33
N ALA A 624 28.87 -2.95 -9.76
CA ALA A 624 30.26 -2.55 -9.87
C ALA A 624 30.76 -2.83 -11.29
N ASP A 625 31.89 -2.23 -11.65
CA ASP A 625 32.53 -2.37 -12.95
C ASP A 625 34.05 -2.39 -12.73
N ILE A 626 34.74 -3.42 -13.24
CA ILE A 626 36.18 -3.57 -13.02
C ILE A 626 36.81 -4.41 -14.13
N ASN A 627 37.80 -3.81 -14.79
CA ASN A 627 38.69 -4.44 -15.75
C ASN A 627 40.07 -4.77 -15.14
N CYS A 628 40.65 -5.86 -15.62
CA CYS A 628 42.08 -6.12 -15.54
C CYS A 628 42.61 -6.94 -16.72
N HIS A 629 43.93 -6.99 -16.84
CA HIS A 629 44.61 -7.71 -17.91
C HIS A 629 45.56 -8.78 -17.36
N VAL A 630 45.58 -9.94 -18.01
CA VAL A 630 46.48 -11.06 -17.72
C VAL A 630 47.21 -11.46 -18.99
N ILE A 631 48.48 -11.85 -18.89
CA ILE A 631 49.22 -12.49 -19.98
C ILE A 631 49.94 -13.71 -19.43
N ILE A 632 49.91 -14.82 -20.17
CA ILE A 632 50.75 -15.98 -19.86
C ILE A 632 52.10 -15.79 -20.55
N GLY A 633 53.14 -15.50 -19.77
CA GLY A 633 54.46 -15.07 -20.26
C GLY A 633 54.76 -13.58 -19.99
N LYS A 634 55.61 -12.98 -20.82
CA LYS A 634 56.10 -11.60 -20.63
C LYS A 634 55.22 -10.60 -21.35
N THR A 635 54.84 -9.53 -20.67
CA THR A 635 54.14 -8.40 -21.27
C THR A 635 55.07 -7.67 -22.26
N PRO A 636 54.64 -7.43 -23.52
CA PRO A 636 55.40 -6.62 -24.47
C PRO A 636 55.69 -5.22 -23.93
N GLU A 637 56.92 -4.72 -24.08
CA GLU A 637 57.30 -3.39 -23.57
C GLU A 637 56.45 -2.25 -24.15
N ALA A 638 55.99 -2.39 -25.40
CA ALA A 638 55.06 -1.45 -26.00
C ALA A 638 53.71 -1.44 -25.26
N ALA A 639 53.15 -2.61 -24.93
CA ALA A 639 51.90 -2.70 -24.17
C ALA A 639 52.03 -2.11 -22.75
N LYS A 640 53.18 -2.30 -22.08
CA LYS A 640 53.47 -1.63 -20.80
C LYS A 640 53.46 -0.11 -20.95
N ALA A 641 54.12 0.41 -21.99
CA ALA A 641 54.16 1.85 -22.23
C ALA A 641 52.76 2.44 -22.52
N HIS A 642 51.88 1.69 -23.19
CA HIS A 642 50.47 2.08 -23.37
C HIS A 642 49.74 2.15 -22.02
N ILE A 643 49.81 1.10 -21.20
CA ILE A 643 49.18 1.08 -19.86
C ILE A 643 49.72 2.20 -18.97
N ASP A 644 51.03 2.45 -18.97
CA ASP A 644 51.64 3.52 -18.19
C ASP A 644 51.13 4.90 -18.61
N ALA A 645 50.94 5.14 -19.92
CA ALA A 645 50.35 6.37 -20.43
C ALA A 645 48.89 6.53 -19.98
N LEU A 646 48.09 5.45 -20.04
CA LEU A 646 46.70 5.45 -19.60
C LEU A 646 46.55 5.64 -18.08
N LEU A 647 47.44 5.04 -17.28
CA LEU A 647 47.50 5.28 -15.83
C LEU A 647 47.82 6.74 -15.50
N GLU A 648 48.75 7.35 -16.24
CA GLU A 648 49.05 8.76 -16.05
C GLU A 648 47.86 9.65 -16.42
N PHE A 649 47.08 9.25 -17.43
CA PHE A 649 45.85 9.93 -17.80
C PHE A 649 44.78 9.85 -16.73
N GLN A 650 44.54 8.64 -16.20
CA GLN A 650 43.61 8.41 -15.11
C GLN A 650 44.01 9.25 -13.87
N HIS A 651 45.30 9.25 -13.52
CA HIS A 651 45.82 10.00 -12.39
C HIS A 651 45.70 11.52 -12.58
N TYR A 652 45.89 12.01 -13.80
CA TYR A 652 45.69 13.44 -14.12
C TYR A 652 44.26 13.90 -13.80
N ILE A 653 43.27 13.06 -14.13
CA ILE A 653 41.86 13.32 -13.81
C ILE A 653 41.63 13.23 -12.29
N GLU A 654 42.10 12.16 -11.66
CA GLU A 654 41.98 11.90 -10.21
C GLU A 654 42.39 13.11 -9.36
N GLU A 655 43.54 13.73 -9.66
CA GLU A 655 44.06 14.90 -8.91
C GLU A 655 43.17 16.15 -8.99
N ARG A 656 42.27 16.22 -9.97
CA ARG A 656 41.44 17.40 -10.27
C ARG A 656 39.97 17.21 -9.90
N VAL A 657 39.55 15.98 -9.64
CA VAL A 657 38.19 15.70 -9.16
C VAL A 657 38.08 16.14 -7.70
N LYS A 658 37.15 17.06 -7.45
CA LYS A 658 36.70 17.49 -6.12
C LYS A 658 35.35 18.17 -6.24
N PRO A 659 34.59 18.31 -5.14
CA PRO A 659 33.33 19.03 -5.16
C PRO A 659 33.48 20.42 -5.79
N GLY A 660 32.62 20.74 -6.76
CA GLY A 660 32.64 22.01 -7.49
C GLY A 660 33.43 22.00 -8.80
N THR A 661 34.32 21.04 -9.05
CA THR A 661 34.98 20.90 -10.37
C THR A 661 33.93 20.56 -11.42
N ASN A 662 33.85 21.33 -12.52
CA ASN A 662 32.92 21.03 -13.61
C ASN A 662 33.38 19.80 -14.38
N MET A 663 32.51 18.78 -14.46
CA MET A 663 32.80 17.49 -15.08
C MET A 663 33.14 17.62 -16.57
N LYS A 664 32.34 18.41 -17.31
CA LYS A 664 32.54 18.62 -18.74
C LYS A 664 33.86 19.35 -19.04
N GLU A 665 34.14 20.43 -18.31
CA GLU A 665 35.39 21.19 -18.47
C GLU A 665 36.61 20.32 -18.17
N LEU A 666 36.55 19.51 -17.10
CA LEU A 666 37.63 18.59 -16.76
C LEU A 666 37.84 17.53 -17.85
N GLY A 667 36.77 16.95 -18.38
CA GLY A 667 36.86 15.97 -19.47
C GLY A 667 37.50 16.55 -20.74
N GLU A 668 37.12 17.77 -21.12
CA GLU A 668 37.71 18.48 -22.26
C GLU A 668 39.19 18.84 -22.03
N GLU A 669 39.53 19.33 -20.83
CA GLU A 669 40.91 19.65 -20.42
C GLU A 669 41.80 18.41 -20.42
N ALA A 670 41.34 17.32 -19.78
CA ALA A 670 42.09 16.09 -19.64
C ALA A 670 42.37 15.45 -21.01
N LYS A 671 41.38 15.44 -21.91
CA LYS A 671 41.55 14.98 -23.28
C LYS A 671 42.62 15.79 -24.03
N ALA A 672 42.56 17.12 -23.94
CA ALA A 672 43.53 17.99 -24.59
C ALA A 672 44.94 17.78 -24.02
N TRP A 673 45.06 17.60 -22.71
CA TRP A 673 46.32 17.28 -22.04
C TRP A 673 46.90 15.96 -22.55
N TYR A 674 46.09 14.90 -22.62
CA TYR A 674 46.55 13.58 -23.06
C TYR A 674 47.02 13.60 -24.51
N GLN A 675 46.23 14.18 -25.42
CA GLN A 675 46.59 14.26 -26.85
C GLN A 675 47.87 15.07 -27.08
N ASN A 676 48.10 16.14 -26.31
CA ASN A 676 49.32 16.93 -26.42
C ASN A 676 50.56 16.17 -25.94
N LYS A 677 50.42 15.33 -24.91
CA LYS A 677 51.51 14.56 -24.34
C LYS A 677 51.82 13.29 -25.14
N TYR A 678 50.79 12.63 -25.64
CA TYR A 678 50.84 11.36 -26.38
C TYR A 678 50.19 11.52 -27.78
N PRO A 679 50.79 12.31 -28.69
CA PRO A 679 50.15 12.70 -29.96
C PRO A 679 49.92 11.54 -30.95
N ASN A 680 50.59 10.40 -30.74
CA ASN A 680 50.43 9.19 -31.55
C ASN A 680 49.49 8.15 -30.90
N SER A 681 49.00 8.40 -29.69
CA SER A 681 48.04 7.53 -29.04
C SER A 681 46.64 7.81 -29.58
N LEU A 682 45.86 6.76 -29.77
CA LEU A 682 44.45 6.83 -30.16
C LEU A 682 43.52 6.53 -28.97
N ALA A 683 44.04 6.63 -27.75
CA ALA A 683 43.26 6.29 -26.57
C ALA A 683 41.96 7.09 -26.51
N PHE A 684 40.88 6.39 -26.16
CA PHE A 684 39.63 7.02 -25.77
C PHE A 684 39.42 6.80 -24.28
N SER A 685 38.82 7.79 -23.63
CA SER A 685 38.42 7.68 -22.23
C SER A 685 36.94 7.96 -22.12
N ILE A 686 36.33 7.20 -21.24
CA ILE A 686 34.96 7.30 -20.81
C ILE A 686 35.01 7.33 -19.27
N GLY A 687 34.03 7.96 -18.69
CA GLY A 687 33.88 8.05 -17.26
C GLY A 687 32.41 8.23 -17.03
N HIS A 688 31.84 7.32 -16.27
CA HIS A 688 30.41 7.23 -16.07
C HIS A 688 30.11 7.13 -14.58
N SER A 689 28.94 7.63 -14.16
CA SER A 689 28.51 7.45 -12.78
C SER A 689 28.03 6.01 -12.56
N MET A 690 28.43 5.45 -11.43
CA MET A 690 28.05 4.10 -10.99
C MET A 690 26.84 4.15 -10.07
N GLY A 691 26.03 3.09 -10.05
CA GLY A 691 24.90 2.99 -9.14
C GLY A 691 24.12 1.70 -9.29
N MET A 692 22.85 1.83 -9.67
CA MET A 692 22.01 0.67 -10.02
C MET A 692 22.15 0.24 -11.48
N GLU A 693 22.81 1.06 -12.28
CA GLU A 693 23.24 0.80 -13.65
C GLU A 693 24.74 1.01 -13.70
N CYS A 694 25.43 0.28 -14.58
CA CYS A 694 26.86 0.41 -14.78
C CYS A 694 27.16 1.80 -15.36
N GLU A 695 26.48 2.14 -16.45
CA GLU A 695 26.58 3.44 -17.09
C GLU A 695 25.31 4.28 -16.87
N ASP A 696 25.18 4.94 -15.71
CA ASP A 696 23.99 5.77 -15.40
C ASP A 696 24.07 7.16 -16.06
N VAL A 697 25.19 7.90 -16.00
CA VAL A 697 25.45 9.09 -16.82
C VAL A 697 26.91 9.18 -17.21
N HIS A 698 27.21 9.62 -18.43
CA HIS A 698 28.58 9.94 -18.84
C HIS A 698 29.00 11.29 -18.27
N ILE A 699 30.04 11.27 -17.45
CA ILE A 699 30.57 12.43 -16.72
C ILE A 699 31.90 12.92 -17.31
N LEU A 700 32.72 12.04 -17.89
CA LEU A 700 34.07 12.33 -18.35
C LEU A 700 34.39 11.52 -19.61
N GLY A 701 34.18 12.02 -20.83
CA GLY A 701 34.53 11.21 -22.00
C GLY A 701 34.34 11.83 -23.37
N THR A 702 34.77 11.07 -24.38
CA THR A 702 34.69 11.45 -25.80
C THR A 702 33.31 11.30 -26.42
N LEU A 703 32.40 10.58 -25.77
CA LEU A 703 31.05 10.26 -26.26
C LEU A 703 29.95 11.20 -25.70
N GLY A 704 30.28 12.03 -24.71
CA GLY A 704 29.38 13.02 -24.13
C GLY A 704 29.71 13.28 -22.65
N ASN A 705 29.47 14.52 -22.19
CA ASN A 705 29.65 14.91 -20.78
C ASN A 705 28.38 15.58 -20.27
N ILE A 706 27.91 15.20 -19.10
CA ILE A 706 26.94 16.02 -18.37
C ILE A 706 27.60 17.33 -17.92
N ASP A 707 26.85 18.43 -18.05
CA ASP A 707 27.28 19.72 -17.54
C ASP A 707 26.88 19.86 -16.08
N GLY A 708 27.84 20.17 -15.22
CA GLY A 708 27.62 20.31 -13.78
C GLY A 708 28.87 20.03 -12.96
N PRO A 709 28.88 20.44 -11.69
CA PRO A 709 29.98 20.15 -10.79
C PRO A 709 29.92 18.71 -10.28
N PHE A 710 31.09 18.13 -9.99
CA PHE A 710 31.17 17.02 -9.05
C PHE A 710 30.57 17.42 -7.70
N GLU A 711 29.86 16.50 -7.05
CA GLU A 711 29.34 16.65 -5.70
C GLU A 711 29.87 15.51 -4.81
N GLU A 712 30.01 15.79 -3.51
CA GLU A 712 30.41 14.78 -2.53
C GLU A 712 29.43 13.58 -2.55
N ASN A 713 29.95 12.36 -2.42
CA ASN A 713 29.23 11.09 -2.55
C ASN A 713 28.74 10.73 -3.96
N MET A 714 29.17 11.43 -5.01
CA MET A 714 29.10 10.83 -6.36
C MET A 714 30.06 9.63 -6.43
N VAL A 715 29.61 8.56 -7.09
CA VAL A 715 30.43 7.37 -7.37
C VAL A 715 30.53 7.23 -8.88
N PHE A 716 31.75 7.04 -9.40
CA PHE A 716 32.00 7.06 -10.83
C PHE A 716 33.24 6.27 -11.24
N GLU A 717 33.32 5.95 -12.51
CA GLU A 717 34.42 5.28 -13.20
C GLU A 717 35.36 6.29 -13.85
N ILE A 718 36.65 5.98 -13.87
CA ILE A 718 37.57 6.53 -14.87
C ILE A 718 38.16 5.37 -15.66
N GLU A 719 37.69 5.20 -16.88
CA GLU A 719 38.15 4.18 -17.82
C GLU A 719 38.85 4.82 -19.04
N ALA A 720 39.95 4.20 -19.47
CA ALA A 720 40.70 4.63 -20.64
C ALA A 720 41.26 3.41 -21.38
N TRP A 721 41.07 3.41 -22.69
CA TRP A 721 41.30 2.23 -23.55
C TRP A 721 42.10 2.59 -24.79
N GLU A 722 42.92 1.64 -25.24
CA GLU A 722 43.65 1.72 -26.50
C GLU A 722 43.77 0.33 -27.15
N GLU A 723 43.80 0.29 -28.49
CA GLU A 723 44.03 -0.94 -29.24
C GLU A 723 45.53 -1.29 -29.24
N PHE A 724 45.83 -2.56 -28.99
CA PHE A 724 47.18 -3.10 -29.06
C PHE A 724 47.17 -4.54 -29.62
N GLY A 725 47.68 -4.71 -30.83
CA GLY A 725 47.93 -6.04 -31.40
C GLY A 725 46.66 -6.87 -31.63
N GLY A 726 45.53 -6.22 -31.92
CA GLY A 726 44.21 -6.82 -32.07
C GLY A 726 43.40 -6.89 -30.77
N ALA A 727 44.01 -6.60 -29.62
CA ALA A 727 43.35 -6.60 -28.31
C ALA A 727 43.03 -5.17 -27.83
N LEU A 728 41.98 -5.02 -27.02
CA LEU A 728 41.72 -3.79 -26.28
C LEU A 728 42.41 -3.86 -24.91
N ILE A 729 43.30 -2.91 -24.63
CA ILE A 729 43.97 -2.76 -23.34
C ILE A 729 43.58 -1.44 -22.68
N GLY A 730 43.49 -1.42 -21.36
CA GLY A 730 43.02 -0.25 -20.65
C GLY A 730 43.18 -0.30 -19.14
N VAL A 731 42.81 0.83 -18.55
CA VAL A 731 42.74 1.02 -17.10
C VAL A 731 41.34 1.47 -16.77
N GLU A 732 40.83 1.02 -15.64
CA GLU A 732 39.47 1.28 -15.20
C GLU A 732 39.46 1.20 -13.69
N ASP A 733 39.00 2.25 -13.01
CA ASP A 733 38.88 2.23 -11.56
C ASP A 733 37.66 3.04 -11.12
N THR A 734 36.97 2.52 -10.10
CA THR A 734 35.87 3.21 -9.46
C THR A 734 36.38 4.17 -8.38
N TYR A 735 35.78 5.35 -8.33
CA TYR A 735 36.09 6.44 -7.41
C TYR A 735 34.84 6.94 -6.68
N VAL A 736 35.04 7.43 -5.46
CA VAL A 736 34.04 8.14 -4.67
C VAL A 736 34.52 9.58 -4.45
N VAL A 737 33.70 10.57 -4.78
CA VAL A 737 34.02 11.97 -4.50
C VAL A 737 33.93 12.23 -2.99
N THR A 738 35.00 12.77 -2.42
CA THR A 738 35.11 13.15 -1.00
C THR A 738 35.03 14.67 -0.85
N GLY A 739 34.91 15.18 0.38
CA GLY A 739 34.81 16.63 0.63
C GLY A 739 35.94 17.50 0.07
N ASP A 740 37.13 16.94 -0.20
CA ASP A 740 38.32 17.64 -0.71
C ASP A 740 38.94 17.06 -1.98
N GLY A 741 38.35 15.99 -2.55
CA GLY A 741 38.95 15.26 -3.66
C GLY A 741 38.09 14.10 -4.15
N CYS A 742 38.75 13.02 -4.54
CA CYS A 742 38.12 11.71 -4.72
C CYS A 742 39.00 10.61 -4.13
N LYS A 743 38.40 9.44 -3.93
CA LYS A 743 39.06 8.25 -3.39
C LYS A 743 38.79 7.06 -4.29
N LYS A 744 39.85 6.44 -4.80
CA LYS A 744 39.77 5.14 -5.47
C LYS A 744 39.32 4.04 -4.51
N VAL A 745 38.38 3.20 -4.95
CA VAL A 745 37.83 2.10 -4.13
C VAL A 745 38.23 0.71 -4.62
N THR A 746 38.63 0.60 -5.87
CA THR A 746 39.22 -0.61 -6.47
C THR A 746 40.67 -0.80 -6.03
N THR A 747 41.09 -2.06 -5.92
CA THR A 747 42.38 -2.52 -5.41
C THR A 747 43.11 -3.47 -6.37
N ILE A 748 42.43 -3.99 -7.39
CA ILE A 748 43.06 -4.84 -8.41
C ILE A 748 44.15 -4.06 -9.18
N PRO A 749 45.36 -4.63 -9.35
CA PRO A 749 46.40 -4.00 -10.15
C PRO A 749 45.97 -3.78 -11.60
N LYS A 750 46.28 -2.60 -12.15
CA LYS A 750 45.99 -2.23 -13.54
C LYS A 750 47.14 -2.46 -14.51
N GLN A 751 48.33 -2.75 -13.99
CA GLN A 751 49.41 -3.31 -14.78
C GLN A 751 49.03 -4.71 -15.28
N ILE A 752 49.42 -5.05 -16.51
CA ILE A 752 49.17 -6.38 -17.09
C ILE A 752 49.85 -7.43 -16.21
N ILE A 753 49.07 -8.35 -15.68
CA ILE A 753 49.51 -9.38 -14.74
C ILE A 753 50.20 -10.50 -15.52
N GLU A 754 51.51 -10.64 -15.34
CA GLU A 754 52.31 -11.72 -15.91
C GLU A 754 52.16 -13.01 -15.07
N LYS A 755 51.77 -14.12 -15.71
CA LYS A 755 51.70 -15.46 -15.10
C LYS A 755 52.61 -16.49 -15.76
#